data_AF-A0A9D1SSM4-F1
#
_entry.id   AF-A0A9D1SSM4-F1
#
_cell.length_a   1.000
_cell.length_b   1.000
_cell.length_c   1.000
_cell.angle_alpha   90.00
_cell.angle_beta   90.00
_cell.angle_gamma   90.00
#
_symmetry.space_group_name_H-M   'P 1'
#
loop_
_entity.id
_entity.type
_entity.pdbx_description
1 polymer ?
#
loop_
_entity_poly.entity_id
_entity_poly.type
_entity_poly.pdbx_seq_one_letter_code
_entity_poly.pdbx_strand_id
1 'polypeptide(L)'
;MMKIHNTNGFYKITDTPKKQNKQQNTSPETQSPDSNFELRSQFNDHLISFGARVDKGLDRFYLTNKDRMPHPVRQYIENLDDKTRLTPLEAQRRAFSKLENAQNVQDIQKAFDGEKLFENLIEPEQSRATRGMLASYKENKELLELSGQGALKNNENLTVYLVKKVFLEAKTIDEINKDLENDLDPDFKADFKFKNPNSPYVYGSTLKALGIQMPEFEYQQSLRYTREGYADIVGDKISQGQRAFWDSLDDRERTERAKKSVEKMENWWNSLTRNQKLDMIADQLTELDMLKMFKKEQRAQQKLNPAKQEPQDAPTEPRKHSKVGSNKLSQDELFLKWAANNLKIFQENLSEADRDTLHVKSMQRLAFRWANMSQAERTDYISRMKAGSEPLRYTMIDAWNHSSDLIKDLSQHLRSNQIYKPADLLYSTQEFSRFQSEVMTEFWQTHPDYAKQLGENIIKSQEKIQMAISRGTFEELKKQIMRDKNQRVKEIEKFKTTLAPSAPVVDEPQYKKDFKAAYNSHIYGKVKAIPKNFYNDMYDTALEKLPESAIRAWTKNLNGQSLSAEETAVVRKFVTEELPETARYNRALEAAMADTLYEFTKDPSVYEMSNSDVKTAMYHLERGEEPIIMQSHKTGKTFTLNIVKKDKKVDAQRINNLYETYKQDLSNDEIHEIAELYFNETEQKDELEKYINTYGKSALIIFSNKSAYPAEVKEAFYKKFKQNMPEILKNNVICDYDQRNAFEKEAIVKPALYRFEKKIDFIPAAYRNAYLKEMAHNFRNQASISDLKDFEALCCTKRKDAASGSKIAIIAKSQMTTENKLKSLAMEQALADVLYDATGNAEVYALQFEELYDNLEVFSLVKKFPSQERTITSQTNHTMTFKAVKKPDLRSLSKLYNEYLSEIVQWVNEEVKQTGTADPEDLLYILNPDEQEPLKDINTARRMSIYGFKINKLTIYPDKEL
;
A
#
# COMPACT_ATOMS: atom_id res chain seq x y z
N MET A 1 39.62 0.85 51.11
CA MET A 1 40.24 2.01 51.82
C MET A 1 40.82 2.97 50.79
N MET A 2 41.03 4.25 51.15
CA MET A 2 41.55 5.35 50.30
C MET A 2 40.66 5.70 49.08
N LYS A 3 39.96 6.84 49.04
CA LYS A 3 40.41 8.26 48.93
C LYS A 3 40.92 8.58 47.51
N ILE A 4 40.06 9.10 46.62
CA ILE A 4 39.63 10.52 46.48
C ILE A 4 40.74 11.43 45.93
N HIS A 5 40.48 12.04 44.78
CA HIS A 5 40.63 13.49 44.53
C HIS A 5 39.48 13.98 43.63
N ASN A 6 39.22 15.29 43.63
CA ASN A 6 37.95 15.88 43.19
C ASN A 6 38.16 17.31 42.64
N THR A 7 37.55 17.66 41.49
CA THR A 7 37.55 19.03 40.93
C THR A 7 36.27 19.32 40.15
N ASN A 8 35.44 20.23 40.67
CA ASN A 8 34.34 20.90 39.96
C ASN A 8 34.74 22.35 39.59
N GLY A 9 34.12 22.95 38.57
CA GLY A 9 34.26 24.38 38.26
C GLY A 9 33.24 24.90 37.24
N PHE A 10 32.48 25.96 37.59
CA PHE A 10 31.38 26.56 36.80
C PHE A 10 31.47 28.10 36.77
N TYR A 11 31.31 28.75 35.60
CA TYR A 11 30.82 30.14 35.34
C TYR A 11 30.45 30.25 33.83
N LYS A 12 29.36 30.84 33.30
CA LYS A 12 28.13 31.54 33.78
C LYS A 12 28.17 33.08 33.94
N ILE A 13 27.02 33.72 33.59
CA ILE A 13 26.51 35.09 33.93
C ILE A 13 26.66 36.22 32.85
N THR A 14 25.70 36.24 31.91
CA THR A 14 24.74 37.33 31.50
C THR A 14 25.05 38.85 31.38
N ASP A 15 24.44 39.44 30.32
CA ASP A 15 23.49 40.60 30.30
C ASP A 15 23.82 42.03 29.72
N THR A 16 23.27 42.30 28.51
CA THR A 16 22.45 43.47 28.02
C THR A 16 22.84 44.95 28.37
N PRO A 17 22.06 46.06 28.08
CA PRO A 17 20.82 46.28 27.30
C PRO A 17 20.75 47.56 26.37
N LYS A 18 19.54 47.80 25.79
CA LYS A 18 18.96 49.06 25.19
C LYS A 18 19.11 49.23 23.65
N LYS A 19 18.16 49.87 22.94
CA LYS A 19 16.95 50.65 23.36
C LYS A 19 15.75 50.45 22.39
N GLN A 20 14.54 50.82 22.82
CA GLN A 20 13.27 50.68 22.09
C GLN A 20 12.90 51.94 21.27
N ASN A 21 11.95 51.79 20.34
CA ASN A 21 10.78 52.67 20.32
C ASN A 21 9.54 52.00 19.68
N LYS A 22 8.33 52.41 20.09
CA LYS A 22 7.04 52.05 19.48
C LYS A 22 6.41 53.28 18.83
N GLN A 23 5.55 53.09 17.84
CA GLN A 23 4.27 53.82 17.74
C GLN A 23 3.25 53.04 16.89
N GLN A 24 2.00 53.51 16.85
CA GLN A 24 0.82 52.66 16.59
C GLN A 24 -0.33 53.47 15.95
N ASN A 25 -1.13 52.83 15.09
CA ASN A 25 -2.35 53.36 14.43
C ASN A 25 -2.09 54.51 13.41
N THR A 26 -2.97 54.90 12.48
CA THR A 26 -4.43 54.67 12.26
C THR A 26 -4.78 54.51 10.76
N SER A 27 -5.84 53.77 10.43
CA SER A 27 -6.57 53.92 9.15
C SER A 27 -7.52 55.13 9.18
N PRO A 28 -7.97 55.67 8.02
CA PRO A 28 -9.26 55.21 7.48
C PRO A 28 -9.32 55.09 5.93
N GLU A 29 -10.54 54.84 5.45
CA GLU A 29 -10.99 54.55 4.07
C GLU A 29 -11.02 55.82 3.16
N THR A 30 -11.39 55.82 1.86
CA THR A 30 -12.14 54.88 1.01
C THR A 30 -11.86 55.09 -0.52
N GLN A 31 -12.44 54.23 -1.36
CA GLN A 31 -12.78 54.37 -2.80
C GLN A 31 -11.72 54.09 -3.88
N SER A 32 -11.97 53.00 -4.62
CA SER A 32 -11.53 52.72 -6.00
C SER A 32 -12.52 53.33 -7.03
N PRO A 33 -12.26 53.28 -8.35
CA PRO A 33 -12.60 52.07 -9.11
C PRO A 33 -11.61 51.62 -10.21
N ASP A 34 -11.42 50.31 -10.27
CA ASP A 34 -11.38 49.41 -11.44
C ASP A 34 -10.57 49.74 -12.71
N SER A 35 -9.61 48.86 -13.01
CA SER A 35 -9.74 47.97 -14.20
C SER A 35 -8.86 46.71 -14.10
N ASN A 36 -9.46 45.62 -13.63
CA ASN A 36 -9.17 44.22 -13.98
C ASN A 36 -7.72 43.70 -13.88
N PHE A 37 -7.35 43.19 -12.69
CA PHE A 37 -6.45 42.03 -12.58
C PHE A 37 -7.09 40.86 -11.79
N GLU A 38 -8.42 40.75 -11.80
CA GLU A 38 -9.14 39.57 -11.35
C GLU A 38 -9.62 38.73 -12.54
N LEU A 39 -8.89 37.66 -12.87
CA LEU A 39 -9.43 36.53 -13.66
C LEU A 39 -8.59 35.24 -13.49
N ARG A 40 -8.40 34.80 -12.24
CA ARG A 40 -7.85 33.48 -11.89
C ARG A 40 -8.80 32.59 -11.08
N SER A 41 -10.11 32.88 -11.15
CA SER A 41 -11.17 32.12 -10.48
C SER A 41 -12.36 31.79 -11.40
N GLN A 42 -12.12 31.49 -12.68
CA GLN A 42 -13.14 31.00 -13.62
C GLN A 42 -12.68 29.78 -14.44
N PHE A 43 -12.22 28.73 -13.75
CA PHE A 43 -12.18 27.36 -14.30
C PHE A 43 -12.68 26.30 -13.31
N ASN A 44 -13.56 26.70 -12.39
CA ASN A 44 -14.38 25.77 -11.61
C ASN A 44 -15.63 25.40 -12.42
N ASP A 45 -15.45 24.53 -13.41
CA ASP A 45 -16.54 23.70 -13.89
C ASP A 45 -16.06 22.26 -14.13
N HIS A 46 -16.78 21.31 -13.53
CA HIS A 46 -16.44 19.90 -13.29
C HIS A 46 -15.19 19.62 -12.41
N LEU A 47 -15.35 18.68 -11.47
CA LEU A 47 -14.37 18.21 -10.47
C LEU A 47 -13.27 17.32 -11.09
N ILE A 48 -12.58 17.84 -12.11
CA ILE A 48 -11.53 17.13 -12.87
C ILE A 48 -10.32 18.05 -13.00
N SER A 49 -9.19 17.62 -12.43
CA SER A 49 -7.91 18.32 -12.51
C SER A 49 -7.45 18.49 -13.96
N PHE A 50 -6.54 19.43 -14.22
CA PHE A 50 -6.12 19.75 -15.58
C PHE A 50 -5.53 18.54 -16.33
N GLY A 51 -4.71 17.72 -15.64
CA GLY A 51 -4.20 16.44 -16.17
C GLY A 51 -5.32 15.48 -16.60
N ALA A 52 -6.31 15.24 -15.73
CA ALA A 52 -7.40 14.31 -16.00
C ALA A 52 -8.38 14.75 -17.13
N ARG A 53 -8.24 15.98 -17.65
CA ARG A 53 -8.87 16.42 -18.91
C ARG A 53 -8.08 15.95 -20.14
N VAL A 54 -6.77 15.76 -20.02
CA VAL A 54 -5.82 15.40 -21.07
C VAL A 54 -5.50 13.88 -21.10
N ASP A 55 -5.62 13.17 -19.98
CA ASP A 55 -5.23 11.76 -19.75
C ASP A 55 -5.99 10.67 -20.56
N LYS A 56 -6.41 10.93 -21.80
CA LYS A 56 -7.05 9.94 -22.70
C LYS A 56 -6.49 9.93 -24.13
N GLY A 57 -5.18 10.14 -24.25
CA GLY A 57 -4.45 10.01 -25.51
C GLY A 57 -4.53 11.22 -26.44
N LEU A 58 -3.83 11.11 -27.59
CA LEU A 58 -3.56 12.20 -28.51
C LEU A 58 -4.83 12.86 -29.08
N ASP A 59 -5.91 12.10 -29.35
CA ASP A 59 -7.14 12.69 -29.88
C ASP A 59 -7.84 13.64 -28.87
N ARG A 60 -7.87 13.29 -27.57
CA ARG A 60 -8.44 14.18 -26.54
C ARG A 60 -7.51 15.36 -26.23
N PHE A 61 -6.20 15.15 -26.25
CA PHE A 61 -5.21 16.24 -26.18
C PHE A 61 -5.38 17.23 -27.34
N TYR A 62 -5.57 16.72 -28.56
CA TYR A 62 -5.84 17.50 -29.76
C TYR A 62 -7.16 18.27 -29.66
N LEU A 63 -8.28 17.63 -29.35
CA LEU A 63 -9.57 18.31 -29.19
C LEU A 63 -9.54 19.44 -28.14
N THR A 64 -8.71 19.30 -27.10
CA THR A 64 -8.54 20.29 -26.02
C THR A 64 -7.60 21.44 -26.43
N ASN A 65 -6.62 21.20 -27.31
CA ASN A 65 -5.52 22.15 -27.59
C ASN A 65 -5.40 22.60 -29.06
N LYS A 66 -6.21 22.09 -29.99
CA LYS A 66 -6.13 22.36 -31.45
C LYS A 66 -5.95 23.83 -31.82
N ASP A 67 -6.59 24.74 -31.10
CA ASP A 67 -6.59 26.18 -31.38
C ASP A 67 -5.48 26.95 -30.62
N ARG A 68 -4.64 26.21 -29.86
CA ARG A 68 -3.49 26.69 -29.06
C ARG A 68 -2.16 26.00 -29.43
N MET A 69 -2.23 25.02 -30.33
CA MET A 69 -1.10 24.23 -30.82
C MET A 69 -0.25 25.04 -31.82
N PRO A 70 1.08 24.86 -31.83
CA PRO A 70 1.92 25.24 -32.97
C PRO A 70 1.40 24.65 -34.28
N HIS A 71 1.51 25.38 -35.37
CA HIS A 71 0.86 25.03 -36.63
C HIS A 71 1.34 23.68 -37.20
N PRO A 72 2.64 23.34 -37.21
CA PRO A 72 3.11 22.02 -37.64
C PRO A 72 2.55 20.87 -36.79
N VAL A 73 2.36 21.07 -35.48
CA VAL A 73 1.82 20.01 -34.59
C VAL A 73 0.34 19.80 -34.85
N ARG A 74 -0.42 20.89 -34.99
CA ARG A 74 -1.84 20.82 -35.35
C ARG A 74 -2.01 20.10 -36.70
N GLN A 75 -1.28 20.54 -37.72
CA GLN A 75 -1.33 19.97 -39.07
C GLN A 75 -0.89 18.50 -39.08
N TYR A 76 0.15 18.12 -38.33
CA TYR A 76 0.58 16.73 -38.22
C TYR A 76 -0.56 15.84 -37.66
N ILE A 77 -1.21 16.27 -36.58
CA ILE A 77 -2.26 15.49 -35.93
C ILE A 77 -3.56 15.48 -36.75
N GLU A 78 -3.90 16.58 -37.43
CA GLU A 78 -5.06 16.64 -38.35
C GLU A 78 -4.95 15.60 -39.49
N ASN A 79 -3.73 15.24 -39.91
CA ASN A 79 -3.46 14.26 -40.97
C ASN A 79 -3.10 12.84 -40.48
N LEU A 80 -3.34 12.50 -39.21
CA LEU A 80 -3.19 11.12 -38.71
C LEU A 80 -4.47 10.30 -38.90
N ASP A 81 -4.37 9.21 -39.67
CA ASP A 81 -5.44 8.21 -39.86
C ASP A 81 -5.94 7.60 -38.53
N ASP A 82 -5.00 7.38 -37.59
CA ASP A 82 -5.29 6.79 -36.28
C ASP A 82 -4.52 7.53 -35.16
N LYS A 83 -5.23 8.45 -34.51
CA LYS A 83 -4.75 9.24 -33.37
C LYS A 83 -4.67 8.47 -32.05
N THR A 84 -4.96 7.17 -32.02
CA THR A 84 -4.79 6.35 -30.81
C THR A 84 -3.38 5.77 -30.68
N ARG A 85 -2.57 5.81 -31.76
CA ARG A 85 -1.28 5.12 -31.87
C ARG A 85 -0.06 5.90 -31.38
N LEU A 86 -0.21 7.17 -31.01
CA LEU A 86 0.91 8.06 -30.66
C LEU A 86 0.64 8.82 -29.37
N THR A 87 1.70 9.11 -28.62
CA THR A 87 1.61 10.04 -27.49
C THR A 87 1.58 11.51 -27.97
N PRO A 88 1.02 12.44 -27.17
CA PRO A 88 1.15 13.88 -27.39
C PRO A 88 2.60 14.36 -27.62
N LEU A 89 3.57 13.78 -26.90
CA LEU A 89 4.98 14.13 -27.03
C LEU A 89 5.61 13.53 -28.29
N GLU A 90 5.26 12.29 -28.66
CA GLU A 90 5.65 11.71 -29.95
C GLU A 90 5.08 12.51 -31.13
N ALA A 91 3.82 12.95 -31.04
CA ALA A 91 3.21 13.73 -32.11
C ALA A 91 3.91 15.09 -32.29
N GLN A 92 4.28 15.76 -31.18
CA GLN A 92 5.09 16.98 -31.25
C GLN A 92 6.48 16.69 -31.83
N ARG A 93 7.18 15.64 -31.38
CA ARG A 93 8.50 15.25 -31.91
C ARG A 93 8.46 14.95 -33.40
N ARG A 94 7.47 14.19 -33.88
CA ARG A 94 7.32 13.84 -35.30
C ARG A 94 6.96 15.06 -36.14
N ALA A 95 6.07 15.94 -35.66
CA ALA A 95 5.74 17.20 -36.32
C ALA A 95 6.98 18.11 -36.49
N PHE A 96 7.81 18.20 -35.46
CA PHE A 96 9.05 18.99 -35.48
C PHE A 96 10.31 18.21 -35.87
N SER A 97 10.19 16.99 -36.40
CA SER A 97 11.33 16.08 -36.67
C SER A 97 12.45 16.68 -37.53
N LYS A 98 12.13 17.62 -38.43
CA LYS A 98 13.15 18.36 -39.22
C LYS A 98 14.15 19.13 -38.33
N LEU A 99 13.77 19.52 -37.10
CA LEU A 99 14.67 20.17 -36.16
C LEU A 99 15.90 19.31 -35.85
N GLU A 100 15.76 17.98 -35.78
CA GLU A 100 16.85 17.07 -35.41
C GLU A 100 18.10 17.27 -36.30
N ASN A 101 17.86 17.51 -37.60
CA ASN A 101 18.89 17.71 -38.62
C ASN A 101 19.25 19.18 -38.88
N ALA A 102 18.64 20.15 -38.19
CA ALA A 102 19.01 21.55 -38.29
C ALA A 102 20.39 21.79 -37.64
N GLN A 103 21.24 22.59 -38.29
CA GLN A 103 22.56 22.99 -37.81
C GLN A 103 22.63 24.49 -37.46
N ASN A 104 21.79 25.32 -38.09
CA ASN A 104 21.72 26.78 -37.87
C ASN A 104 20.25 27.27 -37.83
N VAL A 105 20.04 28.56 -37.57
CA VAL A 105 18.69 29.17 -37.49
C VAL A 105 17.97 29.21 -38.85
N GLN A 106 18.70 29.39 -39.96
CA GLN A 106 18.12 29.42 -41.31
C GLN A 106 17.53 28.05 -41.68
N ASP A 107 18.16 26.95 -41.25
CA ASP A 107 17.62 25.60 -41.43
C ASP A 107 16.26 25.44 -40.76
N ILE A 108 16.09 25.97 -39.54
CA ILE A 108 14.83 25.91 -38.79
C ILE A 108 13.75 26.73 -39.52
N GLN A 109 14.06 27.98 -39.88
CA GLN A 109 13.13 28.87 -40.58
C GLN A 109 12.71 28.29 -41.93
N LYS A 110 13.63 27.69 -42.69
CA LYS A 110 13.36 27.01 -43.96
C LYS A 110 12.62 25.67 -43.80
N ALA A 111 12.83 24.96 -42.70
CA ALA A 111 12.15 23.70 -42.41
C ALA A 111 10.67 23.90 -42.05
N PHE A 112 10.32 25.05 -41.47
CA PHE A 112 9.00 25.37 -40.92
C PHE A 112 8.50 26.75 -41.41
N ASP A 113 8.66 27.01 -42.70
CA ASP A 113 8.16 28.22 -43.36
C ASP A 113 6.66 28.42 -43.04
N GLY A 114 6.31 29.62 -42.54
CA GLY A 114 4.98 29.95 -42.02
C GLY A 114 4.75 29.75 -40.51
N GLU A 115 5.64 29.12 -39.74
CA GLU A 115 5.52 29.02 -38.28
C GLU A 115 6.06 30.28 -37.58
N LYS A 116 5.14 31.13 -37.08
CA LYS A 116 5.41 32.39 -36.37
C LYS A 116 6.32 32.24 -35.16
N LEU A 117 6.28 31.08 -34.49
CA LEU A 117 7.14 30.81 -33.33
C LEU A 117 8.64 30.78 -33.70
N PHE A 118 8.97 30.58 -34.99
CA PHE A 118 10.34 30.54 -35.50
C PHE A 118 10.74 31.74 -36.39
N GLU A 119 9.76 32.51 -36.87
CA GLU A 119 9.95 33.72 -37.70
C GLU A 119 11.00 34.69 -37.13
N ASN A 120 11.06 34.84 -35.81
CA ASN A 120 11.90 35.83 -35.13
C ASN A 120 13.21 35.27 -34.56
N LEU A 121 13.52 33.98 -34.80
CA LEU A 121 14.77 33.37 -34.33
C LEU A 121 16.00 34.09 -34.88
N ILE A 122 17.03 34.21 -34.05
CA ILE A 122 18.33 34.79 -34.41
C ILE A 122 19.49 33.97 -33.85
N GLU A 123 20.66 34.11 -34.47
CA GLU A 123 21.89 33.47 -34.00
C GLU A 123 22.36 34.09 -32.68
N PRO A 124 23.08 33.35 -31.80
CA PRO A 124 23.52 33.86 -30.51
C PRO A 124 24.33 35.17 -30.59
N GLU A 125 25.08 35.33 -31.68
CA GLU A 125 25.90 36.49 -32.03
C GLU A 125 25.07 37.74 -32.32
N GLN A 126 23.91 37.56 -32.95
CA GLN A 126 23.00 38.64 -33.35
C GLN A 126 22.20 39.17 -32.14
N SER A 127 22.25 38.46 -31.01
CA SER A 127 21.55 38.86 -29.79
C SER A 127 22.11 40.15 -29.19
N ARG A 128 21.22 41.09 -28.86
CA ARG A 128 21.56 42.35 -28.17
C ARG A 128 21.79 42.17 -26.65
N ALA A 129 21.82 40.94 -26.14
CA ALA A 129 22.13 40.66 -24.74
C ALA A 129 23.56 41.10 -24.37
N THR A 130 23.69 41.86 -23.28
CA THR A 130 24.96 42.43 -22.77
C THR A 130 25.47 41.77 -21.49
N ARG A 131 24.76 40.75 -20.97
CA ARG A 131 25.13 39.96 -19.79
C ARG A 131 24.62 38.52 -19.93
N GLY A 132 25.16 37.61 -19.12
CA GLY A 132 24.77 36.20 -19.10
C GLY A 132 25.29 35.43 -20.32
N MET A 133 24.75 34.22 -20.52
CA MET A 133 25.29 33.21 -21.44
C MET A 133 25.54 33.70 -22.87
N LEU A 134 24.69 34.57 -23.42
CA LEU A 134 24.83 35.10 -24.77
C LEU A 134 25.92 36.19 -24.87
N ALA A 135 26.22 36.90 -23.78
CA ALA A 135 27.37 37.79 -23.73
C ALA A 135 28.66 36.97 -23.70
N SER A 136 28.75 35.97 -22.80
CA SER A 136 29.90 35.07 -22.72
C SER A 136 30.12 34.26 -24.01
N TYR A 137 29.06 33.89 -24.74
CA TYR A 137 29.16 33.28 -26.08
C TYR A 137 29.93 34.20 -27.05
N LYS A 138 29.56 35.48 -27.10
CA LYS A 138 30.21 36.48 -27.98
C LYS A 138 31.62 36.84 -27.52
N GLU A 139 31.86 36.93 -26.21
CA GLU A 139 33.18 37.18 -25.63
C GLU A 139 34.19 36.06 -25.95
N ASN A 140 33.74 34.80 -25.97
CA ASN A 140 34.59 33.65 -26.26
C ASN A 140 34.58 33.22 -27.74
N LYS A 141 33.80 33.88 -28.62
CA LYS A 141 33.57 33.44 -30.00
C LYS A 141 34.88 33.18 -30.76
N GLU A 142 35.78 34.16 -30.78
CA GLU A 142 37.04 34.04 -31.54
C GLU A 142 37.93 32.90 -31.03
N LEU A 143 37.93 32.64 -29.71
CA LEU A 143 38.68 31.54 -29.11
C LEU A 143 38.07 30.17 -29.46
N LEU A 144 36.73 30.07 -29.43
CA LEU A 144 35.98 28.87 -29.79
C LEU A 144 36.17 28.52 -31.29
N GLU A 145 36.07 29.51 -32.18
CA GLU A 145 36.33 29.32 -33.62
C GLU A 145 37.80 28.93 -33.89
N LEU A 146 38.77 29.49 -33.16
CA LEU A 146 40.19 29.14 -33.30
C LEU A 146 40.57 27.76 -32.74
N SER A 147 39.89 27.28 -31.70
CA SER A 147 40.12 25.93 -31.14
C SER A 147 39.29 24.83 -31.80
N GLY A 148 38.28 25.20 -32.60
CA GLY A 148 37.32 24.27 -33.18
C GLY A 148 36.34 23.70 -32.14
N GLN A 149 36.10 24.41 -31.04
CA GLN A 149 35.11 24.06 -30.01
C GLN A 149 33.84 24.92 -30.16
N GLY A 150 32.70 24.39 -29.72
CA GLY A 150 31.49 25.18 -29.50
C GLY A 150 31.30 25.50 -28.01
N ALA A 151 30.29 26.32 -27.70
CA ALA A 151 29.83 26.48 -26.32
C ALA A 151 29.25 25.17 -25.73
N LEU A 152 28.80 24.25 -26.59
CA LEU A 152 28.33 22.91 -26.27
C LEU A 152 29.38 21.87 -26.73
N LYS A 153 29.53 20.78 -25.97
CA LYS A 153 30.52 19.70 -26.22
C LYS A 153 30.39 18.99 -27.56
N ASN A 154 29.23 19.08 -28.20
CA ASN A 154 28.93 18.49 -29.51
C ASN A 154 29.10 19.50 -30.67
N ASN A 155 29.62 20.70 -30.38
CA ASN A 155 29.71 21.85 -31.29
C ASN A 155 28.37 22.28 -31.91
N GLU A 156 27.24 21.93 -31.29
CA GLU A 156 25.92 22.32 -31.77
C GLU A 156 25.66 23.82 -31.57
N ASN A 157 24.89 24.41 -32.48
CA ASN A 157 24.45 25.79 -32.37
C ASN A 157 23.54 25.98 -31.15
N LEU A 158 23.86 26.98 -30.30
CA LEU A 158 23.16 27.20 -29.04
C LEU A 158 21.68 27.58 -29.22
N THR A 159 21.30 28.32 -30.27
CA THR A 159 19.88 28.60 -30.56
C THR A 159 19.17 27.32 -30.98
N VAL A 160 19.77 26.51 -31.85
CA VAL A 160 19.21 25.23 -32.31
C VAL A 160 19.01 24.26 -31.14
N TYR A 161 20.01 24.08 -30.27
CA TYR A 161 19.91 23.27 -29.06
C TYR A 161 18.75 23.71 -28.17
N LEU A 162 18.62 25.02 -27.89
CA LEU A 162 17.54 25.54 -27.04
C LEU A 162 16.15 25.36 -27.68
N VAL A 163 16.04 25.49 -29.01
CA VAL A 163 14.81 25.17 -29.75
C VAL A 163 14.50 23.66 -29.65
N LYS A 164 15.48 22.76 -29.84
CA LYS A 164 15.28 21.30 -29.65
C LYS A 164 14.78 20.97 -28.24
N LYS A 165 15.37 21.56 -27.19
CA LYS A 165 14.94 21.33 -25.79
C LYS A 165 13.50 21.78 -25.51
N VAL A 166 13.05 22.89 -26.11
CA VAL A 166 11.67 23.38 -25.96
C VAL A 166 10.68 22.59 -26.84
N PHE A 167 11.02 22.32 -28.10
CA PHE A 167 10.07 21.83 -29.11
C PHE A 167 10.14 20.31 -29.39
N LEU A 168 11.22 19.60 -29.03
CA LEU A 168 11.30 18.12 -29.08
C LEU A 168 11.22 17.47 -27.69
N GLU A 169 11.73 18.12 -26.65
CA GLU A 169 11.75 17.58 -25.27
C GLU A 169 10.72 18.21 -24.33
N ALA A 170 10.01 19.26 -24.75
CA ALA A 170 9.02 20.00 -23.95
C ALA A 170 9.56 20.53 -22.59
N LYS A 171 10.88 20.66 -22.44
CA LYS A 171 11.54 20.96 -21.15
C LYS A 171 11.23 22.35 -20.63
N THR A 172 11.34 22.48 -19.31
CA THR A 172 11.32 23.75 -18.57
C THR A 172 12.70 24.41 -18.60
N ILE A 173 12.76 25.70 -18.25
CA ILE A 173 14.03 26.44 -18.14
C ILE A 173 14.95 25.81 -17.07
N ASP A 174 14.39 25.31 -15.97
CA ASP A 174 15.16 24.68 -14.90
C ASP A 174 15.74 23.31 -15.31
N GLU A 175 15.05 22.57 -16.19
CA GLU A 175 15.57 21.35 -16.80
C GLU A 175 16.64 21.65 -17.84
N ILE A 176 16.43 22.67 -18.68
CA ILE A 176 17.45 23.14 -19.65
C ILE A 176 18.74 23.55 -18.93
N ASN A 177 18.64 24.21 -17.77
CA ASN A 177 19.82 24.55 -16.97
C ASN A 177 20.53 23.32 -16.35
N LYS A 178 19.81 22.22 -16.08
CA LYS A 178 20.41 20.95 -15.59
C LYS A 178 21.07 20.16 -16.71
N ASP A 179 20.48 20.15 -17.91
CA ASP A 179 21.11 19.59 -19.10
C ASP A 179 22.41 20.36 -19.42
N LEU A 180 22.36 21.70 -19.48
CA LEU A 180 23.51 22.56 -19.77
C LEU A 180 24.67 22.44 -18.77
N GLU A 181 24.40 22.10 -17.52
CA GLU A 181 25.43 21.79 -16.52
C GLU A 181 26.33 20.61 -16.97
N ASN A 182 25.83 19.73 -17.84
CA ASN A 182 26.53 18.59 -18.41
C ASN A 182 26.90 18.77 -19.90
N ASP A 183 26.07 19.47 -20.68
CA ASP A 183 26.21 19.57 -22.13
C ASP A 183 27.15 20.70 -22.61
N LEU A 184 27.40 21.71 -21.77
CA LEU A 184 28.35 22.79 -22.07
C LEU A 184 29.80 22.31 -22.09
N ASP A 185 30.59 22.88 -23.00
CA ASP A 185 32.04 22.68 -23.05
C ASP A 185 32.69 23.05 -21.70
N PRO A 186 33.66 22.26 -21.18
CA PRO A 186 34.23 22.49 -19.85
C PRO A 186 34.88 23.86 -19.66
N ASP A 187 35.57 24.38 -20.67
CA ASP A 187 36.33 25.62 -20.59
C ASP A 187 35.40 26.83 -20.75
N PHE A 188 34.46 26.76 -21.70
CA PHE A 188 33.37 27.74 -21.82
C PHE A 188 32.53 27.83 -20.55
N LYS A 189 32.19 26.68 -19.95
CA LYS A 189 31.47 26.59 -18.67
C LYS A 189 32.27 27.19 -17.52
N ALA A 190 33.60 26.97 -17.49
CA ALA A 190 34.47 27.52 -16.47
C ALA A 190 34.55 29.05 -16.54
N ASP A 191 34.74 29.63 -17.73
CA ASP A 191 34.70 31.09 -17.93
C ASP A 191 33.34 31.69 -17.54
N PHE A 192 32.25 31.08 -18.02
CA PHE A 192 30.90 31.53 -17.68
C PHE A 192 30.66 31.54 -16.17
N LYS A 193 31.06 30.49 -15.45
CA LYS A 193 30.88 30.40 -13.99
C LYS A 193 31.88 31.26 -13.21
N PHE A 194 33.09 31.48 -13.71
CA PHE A 194 34.01 32.44 -13.10
C PHE A 194 33.44 33.86 -13.15
N LYS A 195 32.89 34.27 -14.31
CA LYS A 195 32.22 35.57 -14.49
C LYS A 195 30.85 35.65 -13.79
N ASN A 196 30.13 34.53 -13.65
CA ASN A 196 28.75 34.48 -13.13
C ASN A 196 28.54 33.35 -12.08
N PRO A 197 29.19 33.38 -10.89
CA PRO A 197 29.29 32.21 -9.98
C PRO A 197 27.96 31.56 -9.59
N ASN A 198 26.93 32.37 -9.35
CA ASN A 198 25.61 31.91 -8.89
C ASN A 198 24.50 32.02 -9.95
N SER A 199 24.86 32.22 -11.23
CA SER A 199 23.88 32.36 -12.31
C SER A 199 23.49 31.01 -12.91
N PRO A 200 22.19 30.72 -13.09
CA PRO A 200 21.69 29.94 -14.22
C PRO A 200 22.30 30.39 -15.56
N TYR A 201 22.42 29.46 -16.50
CA TYR A 201 22.87 29.74 -17.87
C TYR A 201 21.76 30.42 -18.68
N VAL A 202 20.54 29.87 -18.59
CA VAL A 202 19.37 30.28 -19.38
C VAL A 202 18.28 30.83 -18.47
N TYR A 203 17.72 31.96 -18.87
CA TYR A 203 16.52 32.57 -18.32
C TYR A 203 15.47 32.75 -19.42
N GLY A 204 14.22 33.10 -19.05
CA GLY A 204 13.19 33.46 -20.05
C GLY A 204 13.58 34.68 -20.91
N SER A 205 14.39 35.58 -20.34
CA SER A 205 15.03 36.68 -21.07
C SER A 205 16.09 36.20 -22.07
N THR A 206 16.82 35.11 -21.78
CA THR A 206 17.78 34.49 -22.71
C THR A 206 17.06 33.93 -23.94
N LEU A 207 15.98 33.17 -23.74
CA LEU A 207 15.17 32.63 -24.84
C LEU A 207 14.57 33.76 -25.70
N LYS A 208 13.97 34.77 -25.05
CA LYS A 208 13.45 35.96 -25.75
C LYS A 208 14.54 36.75 -26.50
N ALA A 209 15.76 36.79 -25.97
CA ALA A 209 16.90 37.46 -26.61
C ALA A 209 17.53 36.66 -27.77
N LEU A 210 17.08 35.42 -28.02
CA LEU A 210 17.31 34.64 -29.24
C LEU A 210 16.10 34.60 -30.18
N GLY A 211 15.03 35.33 -29.84
CA GLY A 211 13.78 35.30 -30.58
C GLY A 211 12.94 34.02 -30.40
N ILE A 212 13.34 33.10 -29.51
CA ILE A 212 12.62 31.86 -29.22
C ILE A 212 11.29 32.21 -28.56
N GLN A 213 10.21 32.14 -29.34
CA GLN A 213 8.86 32.29 -28.83
C GLN A 213 8.39 30.97 -28.18
N MET A 214 7.81 31.07 -26.99
CA MET A 214 7.24 29.91 -26.30
C MET A 214 5.83 29.64 -26.82
N PRO A 215 5.48 28.40 -27.23
CA PRO A 215 4.09 27.98 -27.43
C PRO A 215 3.18 28.35 -26.24
N GLU A 216 1.87 28.48 -26.47
CA GLU A 216 0.91 28.91 -25.43
C GLU A 216 1.05 28.11 -24.13
N PHE A 217 0.92 28.81 -23.00
CA PHE A 217 1.19 28.25 -21.68
C PHE A 217 0.33 27.02 -21.38
N GLU A 218 -0.97 27.09 -21.67
CA GLU A 218 -1.95 26.03 -21.48
C GLU A 218 -1.63 24.79 -22.33
N TYR A 219 -1.11 24.99 -23.54
CA TYR A 219 -0.62 23.90 -24.40
C TYR A 219 0.65 23.26 -23.83
N GLN A 220 1.64 24.07 -23.42
CA GLN A 220 2.87 23.55 -22.81
C GLN A 220 2.59 22.79 -21.51
N GLN A 221 1.69 23.29 -20.66
CA GLN A 221 1.29 22.59 -19.44
C GLN A 221 0.58 21.27 -19.78
N SER A 222 -0.38 21.29 -20.73
CA SER A 222 -1.07 20.07 -21.18
C SER A 222 -0.09 19.01 -21.65
N LEU A 223 0.93 19.41 -22.42
CA LEU A 223 1.94 18.50 -22.93
C LEU A 223 2.86 17.96 -21.82
N ARG A 224 3.33 18.83 -20.91
CA ARG A 224 4.19 18.43 -19.78
C ARG A 224 3.49 17.45 -18.84
N TYR A 225 2.18 17.59 -18.58
CA TYR A 225 1.46 16.59 -17.79
C TYR A 225 1.48 15.19 -18.44
N THR A 226 1.46 15.09 -19.77
CA THR A 226 1.51 13.77 -20.45
C THR A 226 2.89 13.11 -20.43
N ARG A 227 3.95 13.87 -20.13
CA ARG A 227 5.34 13.41 -19.94
C ARG A 227 5.56 12.69 -18.61
N GLU A 228 4.73 12.97 -17.59
CA GLU A 228 5.05 12.65 -16.19
C GLU A 228 4.33 11.44 -15.59
N GLY A 229 3.69 10.56 -16.39
CA GLY A 229 3.23 9.29 -15.80
C GLY A 229 2.37 8.29 -16.56
N TYR A 230 2.05 8.43 -17.86
CA TYR A 230 1.19 7.41 -18.52
C TYR A 230 1.45 7.09 -19.99
N ALA A 231 1.95 8.01 -20.80
CA ALA A 231 1.98 7.81 -22.25
C ALA A 231 3.13 6.88 -22.70
N ASP A 232 4.36 7.24 -22.35
CA ASP A 232 5.57 6.47 -22.70
C ASP A 232 5.56 5.05 -22.06
N ILE A 233 4.91 4.93 -20.89
CA ILE A 233 4.70 3.67 -20.17
C ILE A 233 3.95 2.63 -21.03
N VAL A 234 3.06 3.03 -21.94
CA VAL A 234 2.33 2.09 -22.80
C VAL A 234 3.21 1.59 -23.96
N GLY A 235 3.98 2.47 -24.60
CA GLY A 235 4.91 2.08 -25.67
C GLY A 235 6.02 1.14 -25.18
N ASP A 236 6.61 1.46 -24.03
CA ASP A 236 7.61 0.59 -23.39
C ASP A 236 6.99 -0.71 -22.88
N LYS A 237 5.79 -0.72 -22.28
CA LYS A 237 5.16 -1.97 -21.81
C LYS A 237 4.71 -2.90 -22.94
N ILE A 238 4.31 -2.39 -24.09
CA ILE A 238 4.05 -3.25 -25.28
C ILE A 238 5.38 -3.88 -25.73
N SER A 239 6.44 -3.08 -25.83
CA SER A 239 7.78 -3.56 -26.22
C SER A 239 8.39 -4.54 -25.20
N GLN A 240 8.16 -4.33 -23.91
CA GLN A 240 8.61 -5.19 -22.81
C GLN A 240 7.76 -6.46 -22.70
N GLY A 241 6.44 -6.40 -22.90
CA GLY A 241 5.56 -7.58 -22.91
C GLY A 241 5.89 -8.53 -24.06
N GLN A 242 6.16 -7.99 -25.26
CA GLN A 242 6.61 -8.76 -26.41
C GLN A 242 7.96 -9.45 -26.17
N ARG A 243 8.92 -8.75 -25.54
CA ARG A 243 10.20 -9.35 -25.12
C ARG A 243 9.99 -10.39 -24.03
N ALA A 244 9.34 -10.05 -22.92
CA ALA A 244 9.08 -10.96 -21.81
C ALA A 244 8.35 -12.25 -22.21
N PHE A 245 7.37 -12.18 -23.14
CA PHE A 245 6.77 -13.40 -23.69
C PHE A 245 7.75 -14.20 -24.55
N TRP A 246 8.51 -13.55 -25.44
CA TRP A 246 9.52 -14.21 -26.26
C TRP A 246 10.64 -14.86 -25.44
N ASP A 247 11.05 -14.17 -24.36
CA ASP A 247 12.05 -14.60 -23.40
C ASP A 247 11.50 -15.70 -22.46
N SER A 248 10.17 -15.81 -22.29
CA SER A 248 9.50 -16.91 -21.58
C SER A 248 9.31 -18.20 -22.39
N LEU A 249 9.64 -18.18 -23.69
CA LEU A 249 9.73 -19.39 -24.52
C LEU A 249 11.14 -19.99 -24.41
N ASP A 250 11.26 -21.32 -24.41
CA ASP A 250 12.56 -22.00 -24.48
C ASP A 250 13.32 -21.63 -25.77
N ASP A 251 14.66 -21.69 -25.76
CA ASP A 251 15.47 -21.57 -26.99
C ASP A 251 15.11 -22.61 -28.07
N ARG A 252 14.46 -23.71 -27.69
CA ARG A 252 13.92 -24.73 -28.61
C ARG A 252 12.57 -24.32 -29.22
N GLU A 253 11.80 -23.48 -28.53
CA GLU A 253 10.52 -22.91 -28.96
C GLU A 253 10.68 -21.59 -29.76
N ARG A 254 11.73 -20.79 -29.49
CA ARG A 254 12.08 -19.46 -30.09
C ARG A 254 12.44 -19.49 -31.59
N THR A 255 11.62 -20.14 -32.42
CA THR A 255 11.85 -20.27 -33.87
C THR A 255 11.36 -19.05 -34.66
N GLU A 256 11.99 -18.72 -35.79
CA GLU A 256 11.51 -17.69 -36.73
C GLU A 256 10.05 -17.89 -37.22
N ARG A 257 9.53 -19.13 -37.16
CA ARG A 257 8.09 -19.41 -37.40
C ARG A 257 7.23 -18.97 -36.20
N ALA A 258 7.66 -19.25 -34.97
CA ALA A 258 6.96 -18.79 -33.77
C ALA A 258 6.93 -17.25 -33.72
N LYS A 259 8.07 -16.59 -33.95
CA LYS A 259 8.18 -15.12 -34.02
C LYS A 259 7.17 -14.49 -34.98
N LYS A 260 7.14 -14.95 -36.24
CA LYS A 260 6.18 -14.52 -37.28
C LYS A 260 4.73 -14.94 -37.03
N SER A 261 4.49 -15.76 -36.00
CA SER A 261 3.15 -16.10 -35.51
C SER A 261 2.74 -15.16 -34.37
N VAL A 262 3.63 -14.90 -33.41
CA VAL A 262 3.44 -13.92 -32.32
C VAL A 262 3.21 -12.52 -32.90
N GLU A 263 4.01 -12.09 -33.89
CA GLU A 263 3.81 -10.82 -34.61
C GLU A 263 2.37 -10.68 -35.16
N LYS A 264 1.73 -11.78 -35.60
CA LYS A 264 0.34 -11.76 -36.09
C LYS A 264 -0.69 -11.74 -34.97
N MET A 265 -0.38 -12.38 -33.83
CA MET A 265 -1.22 -12.35 -32.62
C MET A 265 -1.22 -10.96 -32.00
N GLU A 266 -0.05 -10.33 -31.92
CA GLU A 266 0.14 -8.93 -31.50
C GLU A 266 -0.58 -7.95 -32.43
N ASN A 267 -0.43 -8.06 -33.75
CA ASN A 267 -1.14 -7.20 -34.70
C ASN A 267 -2.67 -7.37 -34.61
N TRP A 268 -3.16 -8.57 -34.30
CA TRP A 268 -4.58 -8.80 -34.02
C TRP A 268 -5.01 -8.21 -32.67
N TRP A 269 -4.24 -8.42 -31.60
CA TRP A 269 -4.52 -7.79 -30.31
C TRP A 269 -4.57 -6.27 -30.45
N ASN A 270 -3.71 -5.67 -31.26
CA ASN A 270 -3.61 -4.23 -31.42
C ASN A 270 -4.55 -3.66 -32.51
N SER A 271 -5.34 -4.50 -33.21
CA SER A 271 -6.53 -4.04 -33.96
C SER A 271 -7.77 -3.87 -33.06
N LEU A 272 -7.81 -4.52 -31.89
CA LEU A 272 -8.91 -4.43 -30.93
C LEU A 272 -8.81 -3.13 -30.10
N THR A 273 -9.92 -2.39 -30.04
CA THR A 273 -10.02 -1.19 -29.18
C THR A 273 -9.90 -1.53 -27.70
N ARG A 274 -9.45 -0.57 -26.87
CA ARG A 274 -9.40 -0.71 -25.40
C ARG A 274 -10.74 -1.19 -24.82
N ASN A 275 -11.87 -0.69 -25.36
CA ASN A 275 -13.21 -1.12 -24.97
C ASN A 275 -13.46 -2.60 -25.25
N GLN A 276 -13.15 -3.09 -26.46
CA GLN A 276 -13.32 -4.51 -26.82
C GLN A 276 -12.45 -5.42 -25.93
N LYS A 277 -11.21 -5.01 -25.62
CA LYS A 277 -10.36 -5.77 -24.68
C LYS A 277 -10.96 -5.86 -23.27
N LEU A 278 -11.59 -4.79 -22.80
CA LEU A 278 -12.34 -4.78 -21.52
C LEU A 278 -13.65 -5.59 -21.59
N ASP A 279 -14.37 -5.55 -22.73
CA ASP A 279 -15.53 -6.41 -22.95
C ASP A 279 -15.12 -7.89 -22.87
N MET A 280 -13.99 -8.26 -23.47
CA MET A 280 -13.54 -9.66 -23.48
C MET A 280 -13.25 -10.22 -22.09
N ILE A 281 -12.66 -9.40 -21.21
CA ILE A 281 -12.39 -9.78 -19.81
C ILE A 281 -13.70 -9.85 -19.01
N ALA A 282 -14.61 -8.88 -19.18
CA ALA A 282 -15.92 -8.90 -18.55
C ALA A 282 -16.88 -9.95 -19.14
N ASP A 283 -16.55 -10.61 -20.26
CA ASP A 283 -17.29 -11.75 -20.83
C ASP A 283 -16.79 -13.09 -20.27
N GLN A 284 -15.63 -13.10 -19.60
CA GLN A 284 -14.92 -14.33 -19.21
C GLN A 284 -14.61 -15.24 -20.42
N LEU A 285 -14.31 -14.64 -21.59
CA LEU A 285 -13.92 -15.38 -22.79
C LEU A 285 -12.64 -16.19 -22.53
N THR A 286 -12.69 -17.48 -22.82
CA THR A 286 -11.52 -18.36 -22.71
C THR A 286 -10.49 -18.05 -23.81
N GLU A 287 -9.24 -18.46 -23.60
CA GLU A 287 -8.19 -18.41 -24.62
C GLU A 287 -8.58 -19.20 -25.88
N LEU A 288 -9.39 -20.26 -25.72
CA LEU A 288 -10.00 -21.02 -26.81
C LEU A 288 -11.04 -20.20 -27.61
N ASP A 289 -11.76 -19.28 -26.97
CA ASP A 289 -12.70 -18.38 -27.66
C ASP A 289 -11.97 -17.22 -28.34
N MET A 290 -10.93 -16.68 -27.70
CA MET A 290 -10.00 -15.75 -28.37
C MET A 290 -9.37 -16.40 -29.61
N LEU A 291 -8.97 -17.68 -29.53
CA LEU A 291 -8.45 -18.44 -30.67
C LEU A 291 -9.49 -18.61 -31.79
N LYS A 292 -10.78 -18.79 -31.46
CA LYS A 292 -11.88 -18.80 -32.44
C LYS A 292 -12.02 -17.42 -33.12
N MET A 293 -11.94 -16.33 -32.36
CA MET A 293 -12.00 -14.96 -32.90
C MET A 293 -10.83 -14.66 -33.83
N PHE A 294 -9.59 -14.91 -33.39
CA PHE A 294 -8.37 -14.76 -34.20
C PHE A 294 -8.42 -15.57 -35.50
N LYS A 295 -8.85 -16.84 -35.44
CA LYS A 295 -9.03 -17.68 -36.64
C LYS A 295 -10.14 -17.18 -37.56
N LYS A 296 -11.23 -16.63 -37.03
CA LYS A 296 -12.31 -16.01 -37.82
C LYS A 296 -11.80 -14.78 -38.56
N GLU A 297 -10.97 -13.95 -37.91
CA GLU A 297 -10.42 -12.74 -38.50
C GLU A 297 -9.33 -13.03 -39.54
N GLN A 298 -8.41 -13.97 -39.29
CA GLN A 298 -7.46 -14.43 -40.31
C GLN A 298 -8.17 -14.96 -41.57
N ARG A 299 -9.26 -15.73 -41.40
CA ARG A 299 -10.08 -16.22 -42.53
C ARG A 299 -10.82 -15.10 -43.27
N ALA A 300 -11.12 -13.98 -42.62
CA ALA A 300 -11.68 -12.79 -43.28
C ALA A 300 -10.60 -12.04 -44.06
N GLN A 301 -9.44 -11.79 -43.46
CA GLN A 301 -8.28 -11.14 -44.10
C GLN A 301 -7.80 -11.93 -45.34
N GLN A 302 -7.76 -13.26 -45.27
CA GLN A 302 -7.43 -14.14 -46.40
C GLN A 302 -8.44 -14.06 -47.56
N LYS A 303 -9.71 -13.75 -47.29
CA LYS A 303 -10.73 -13.54 -48.33
C LYS A 303 -10.65 -12.16 -49.01
N LEU A 304 -9.98 -11.20 -48.37
CA LEU A 304 -9.86 -9.83 -48.87
C LEU A 304 -8.62 -9.62 -49.76
N ASN A 305 -7.66 -10.55 -49.77
CA ASN A 305 -6.46 -10.50 -50.62
C ASN A 305 -6.27 -11.81 -51.41
N PRO A 306 -6.91 -11.98 -52.58
CA PRO A 306 -6.73 -13.17 -53.43
C PRO A 306 -5.36 -13.24 -54.13
N ALA A 307 -4.68 -12.09 -54.28
CA ALA A 307 -3.57 -11.92 -55.22
C ALA A 307 -2.17 -12.26 -54.63
N LYS A 308 -1.94 -13.53 -54.28
CA LYS A 308 -0.64 -14.23 -54.32
C LYS A 308 -0.77 -15.69 -53.87
N GLN A 309 -1.12 -16.56 -54.80
CA GLN A 309 -0.89 -18.00 -54.70
C GLN A 309 -0.06 -18.43 -55.91
N GLU A 310 1.19 -18.84 -55.66
CA GLU A 310 1.94 -19.66 -56.61
C GLU A 310 1.40 -21.10 -56.52
N PRO A 311 1.32 -21.84 -57.64
CA PRO A 311 0.78 -23.19 -57.62
C PRO A 311 1.72 -24.14 -56.85
N GLN A 312 1.19 -24.81 -55.84
CA GLN A 312 1.80 -26.01 -55.27
C GLN A 312 1.05 -27.24 -55.78
N ASP A 313 1.72 -27.99 -56.65
CA ASP A 313 1.21 -29.27 -57.16
C ASP A 313 1.24 -30.38 -56.11
N ALA A 314 0.42 -31.40 -56.38
CA ALA A 314 0.24 -32.66 -55.65
C ALA A 314 -0.42 -32.57 -54.24
N PRO A 315 -1.46 -33.39 -53.98
CA PRO A 315 -2.12 -33.42 -52.68
C PRO A 315 -1.26 -34.15 -51.64
N THR A 316 -0.92 -33.47 -50.54
CA THR A 316 -0.42 -34.14 -49.33
C THR A 316 -1.53 -34.19 -48.27
N GLU A 317 -1.65 -35.32 -47.59
CA GLU A 317 -2.69 -35.62 -46.61
C GLU A 317 -2.78 -34.60 -45.46
N PRO A 318 -3.96 -34.47 -44.79
CA PRO A 318 -4.13 -33.57 -43.65
C PRO A 318 -3.22 -33.97 -42.48
N ARG A 319 -2.09 -33.26 -42.34
CA ARG A 319 -1.12 -33.44 -41.26
C ARG A 319 -1.70 -33.07 -39.89
N LYS A 320 -2.44 -34.00 -39.31
CA LYS A 320 -2.67 -34.06 -37.86
C LYS A 320 -1.36 -34.41 -37.15
N HIS A 321 -1.25 -33.96 -35.90
CA HIS A 321 -0.19 -34.26 -34.93
C HIS A 321 1.21 -33.71 -35.29
N SER A 322 1.73 -32.87 -34.39
CA SER A 322 3.15 -32.82 -34.08
C SER A 322 3.63 -34.23 -33.69
N LYS A 323 4.87 -34.60 -34.01
CA LYS A 323 5.41 -35.89 -33.54
C LYS A 323 5.50 -35.87 -32.02
N VAL A 324 5.08 -36.97 -31.39
CA VAL A 324 5.45 -37.27 -29.99
C VAL A 324 6.97 -37.19 -29.88
N GLY A 325 7.48 -36.41 -28.93
CA GLY A 325 8.91 -36.12 -28.81
C GLY A 325 9.42 -34.92 -29.64
N SER A 326 8.57 -33.98 -30.06
CA SER A 326 9.02 -32.70 -30.65
C SER A 326 8.71 -31.49 -29.76
N ASN A 327 9.76 -30.86 -29.20
CA ASN A 327 9.70 -29.63 -28.38
C ASN A 327 9.37 -28.37 -29.22
N LYS A 328 8.31 -28.42 -30.04
CA LYS A 328 7.91 -27.32 -30.93
C LYS A 328 6.40 -27.14 -30.91
N LEU A 329 5.96 -26.09 -30.22
CA LEU A 329 4.55 -25.66 -30.17
C LEU A 329 3.94 -25.52 -31.57
N SER A 330 2.70 -25.97 -31.71
CA SER A 330 1.83 -25.57 -32.82
C SER A 330 1.44 -24.08 -32.70
N GLN A 331 0.90 -23.52 -33.79
CA GLN A 331 0.38 -22.15 -33.79
C GLN A 331 -0.77 -21.95 -32.79
N ASP A 332 -1.52 -23.02 -32.48
CA ASP A 332 -2.63 -22.99 -31.53
C ASP A 332 -2.13 -23.00 -30.08
N GLU A 333 -1.20 -23.91 -29.73
CA GLU A 333 -0.60 -23.95 -28.39
C GLU A 333 0.20 -22.67 -28.08
N LEU A 334 0.91 -22.13 -29.09
CA LEU A 334 1.59 -20.84 -29.01
C LEU A 334 0.59 -19.69 -28.79
N PHE A 335 -0.58 -19.72 -29.43
CA PHE A 335 -1.64 -18.72 -29.19
C PHE A 335 -2.19 -18.82 -27.76
N LEU A 336 -2.42 -20.03 -27.24
CA LEU A 336 -2.94 -20.22 -25.89
C LEU A 336 -1.94 -19.75 -24.83
N LYS A 337 -0.64 -20.11 -24.95
CA LYS A 337 0.45 -19.57 -24.10
C LYS A 337 0.50 -18.03 -24.17
N TRP A 338 0.43 -17.46 -25.39
CA TRP A 338 0.46 -16.00 -25.60
C TRP A 338 -0.76 -15.29 -24.99
N ALA A 339 -1.97 -15.81 -25.22
CA ALA A 339 -3.22 -15.19 -24.78
C ALA A 339 -3.33 -15.14 -23.25
N ALA A 340 -2.99 -16.22 -22.55
CA ALA A 340 -2.96 -16.26 -21.09
C ALA A 340 -2.02 -15.19 -20.50
N ASN A 341 -0.81 -15.07 -21.07
CA ASN A 341 0.16 -14.05 -20.62
C ASN A 341 -0.31 -12.62 -20.94
N ASN A 342 -0.77 -12.37 -22.16
CA ASN A 342 -1.19 -11.01 -22.56
C ASN A 342 -2.47 -10.55 -21.84
N LEU A 343 -3.40 -11.46 -21.51
CA LEU A 343 -4.55 -11.15 -20.65
C LEU A 343 -4.10 -10.78 -19.24
N LYS A 344 -3.19 -11.56 -18.63
CA LYS A 344 -2.63 -11.26 -17.30
C LYS A 344 -1.93 -9.90 -17.28
N ILE A 345 -1.01 -9.65 -18.21
CA ILE A 345 -0.31 -8.37 -18.35
C ILE A 345 -1.30 -7.22 -18.56
N PHE A 346 -2.35 -7.40 -19.37
CA PHE A 346 -3.36 -6.38 -19.59
C PHE A 346 -4.20 -6.10 -18.32
N GLN A 347 -4.57 -7.13 -17.55
CA GLN A 347 -5.31 -7.01 -16.28
C GLN A 347 -4.49 -6.30 -15.19
N GLU A 348 -3.21 -6.66 -15.05
CA GLU A 348 -2.28 -6.00 -14.12
C GLU A 348 -2.10 -4.51 -14.48
N ASN A 349 -2.08 -4.19 -15.78
CA ASN A 349 -1.92 -2.84 -16.33
C ASN A 349 -3.24 -2.11 -16.68
N LEU A 350 -4.36 -2.47 -16.04
CA LEU A 350 -5.57 -1.66 -16.05
C LEU A 350 -5.38 -0.41 -15.17
N SER A 351 -5.63 0.78 -15.72
CA SER A 351 -5.75 2.01 -14.93
C SER A 351 -6.95 1.93 -13.98
N GLU A 352 -7.00 2.80 -12.98
CA GLU A 352 -8.17 2.92 -12.09
C GLU A 352 -9.47 3.15 -12.90
N ALA A 353 -9.42 3.99 -13.94
CA ALA A 353 -10.55 4.22 -14.85
C ALA A 353 -10.91 2.99 -15.73
N ASP A 354 -9.93 2.17 -16.12
CA ASP A 354 -10.21 0.89 -16.80
C ASP A 354 -10.83 -0.13 -15.83
N ARG A 355 -10.36 -0.18 -14.57
CA ARG A 355 -10.90 -1.06 -13.52
C ARG A 355 -12.33 -0.66 -13.18
N ASP A 356 -12.63 0.62 -13.07
CA ASP A 356 -13.98 1.16 -12.95
C ASP A 356 -14.86 0.81 -14.16
N THR A 357 -14.33 0.93 -15.37
CA THR A 357 -15.04 0.57 -16.61
C THR A 357 -15.31 -0.94 -16.68
N LEU A 358 -14.36 -1.77 -16.26
CA LEU A 358 -14.50 -3.23 -16.17
C LEU A 358 -15.54 -3.61 -15.12
N HIS A 359 -15.47 -3.00 -13.93
CA HIS A 359 -16.45 -3.19 -12.85
C HIS A 359 -17.87 -2.81 -13.30
N VAL A 360 -18.01 -1.70 -14.03
CA VAL A 360 -19.28 -1.29 -14.66
C VAL A 360 -19.80 -2.38 -15.61
N LYS A 361 -18.97 -2.85 -16.54
CA LYS A 361 -19.36 -3.89 -17.52
C LYS A 361 -19.71 -5.23 -16.86
N SER A 362 -18.92 -5.67 -15.88
CA SER A 362 -19.17 -6.91 -15.13
C SER A 362 -20.47 -6.84 -14.32
N MET A 363 -20.73 -5.73 -13.63
CA MET A 363 -21.97 -5.55 -12.86
C MET A 363 -23.20 -5.39 -13.78
N GLN A 364 -23.05 -4.79 -14.96
CA GLN A 364 -24.10 -4.78 -15.98
C GLN A 364 -24.41 -6.19 -16.51
N ARG A 365 -23.40 -7.02 -16.77
CA ARG A 365 -23.60 -8.42 -17.18
C ARG A 365 -24.21 -9.30 -16.10
N LEU A 366 -23.87 -9.07 -14.84
CA LEU A 366 -24.49 -9.73 -13.69
C LEU A 366 -25.97 -9.34 -13.54
N ALA A 367 -26.39 -8.12 -13.90
CA ALA A 367 -27.82 -7.73 -13.87
C ALA A 367 -28.68 -8.60 -14.80
N PHE A 368 -28.18 -8.99 -15.98
CA PHE A 368 -28.90 -9.92 -16.88
C PHE A 368 -29.05 -11.34 -16.29
N ARG A 369 -28.27 -11.70 -15.25
CA ARG A 369 -28.41 -12.97 -14.51
C ARG A 369 -29.24 -12.83 -13.22
N TRP A 370 -29.74 -11.64 -12.89
CA TRP A 370 -30.44 -11.33 -11.63
C TRP A 370 -31.59 -12.28 -11.28
N ALA A 371 -32.37 -12.71 -12.29
CA ALA A 371 -33.47 -13.66 -12.12
C ALA A 371 -33.00 -15.02 -11.55
N ASN A 372 -31.76 -15.42 -11.86
CA ASN A 372 -31.17 -16.71 -11.48
C ASN A 372 -30.26 -16.62 -10.25
N MET A 373 -29.97 -15.42 -9.74
CA MET A 373 -29.21 -15.22 -8.50
C MET A 373 -30.01 -15.66 -7.26
N SER A 374 -29.30 -16.27 -6.31
CA SER A 374 -29.80 -16.46 -4.94
C SER A 374 -30.01 -15.13 -4.20
N GLN A 375 -30.71 -15.20 -3.07
CA GLN A 375 -30.98 -14.04 -2.21
C GLN A 375 -29.70 -13.43 -1.62
N ALA A 376 -28.68 -14.25 -1.36
CA ALA A 376 -27.38 -13.79 -0.88
C ALA A 376 -26.60 -13.07 -2.00
N GLU A 377 -26.54 -13.65 -3.21
CA GLU A 377 -25.91 -13.01 -4.38
C GLU A 377 -26.58 -11.69 -4.76
N ARG A 378 -27.92 -11.59 -4.67
CA ARG A 378 -28.63 -10.31 -4.87
C ARG A 378 -28.24 -9.25 -3.84
N THR A 379 -28.07 -9.64 -2.58
CA THR A 379 -27.65 -8.73 -1.50
C THR A 379 -26.21 -8.25 -1.68
N ASP A 380 -25.29 -9.17 -2.00
CA ASP A 380 -23.89 -8.86 -2.34
C ASP A 380 -23.79 -7.98 -3.59
N TYR A 381 -24.58 -8.26 -4.63
CA TYR A 381 -24.69 -7.41 -5.82
C TYR A 381 -25.12 -5.98 -5.47
N ILE A 382 -26.19 -5.81 -4.68
CA ILE A 382 -26.63 -4.48 -4.21
C ILE A 382 -25.51 -3.78 -3.42
N SER A 383 -24.82 -4.52 -2.54
CA SER A 383 -23.68 -4.02 -1.74
C SER A 383 -22.59 -3.41 -2.62
N ARG A 384 -22.14 -4.16 -3.63
CA ARG A 384 -21.09 -3.73 -4.58
C ARG A 384 -21.56 -2.59 -5.49
N MET A 385 -22.84 -2.60 -5.89
CA MET A 385 -23.45 -1.49 -6.66
C MET A 385 -23.42 -0.16 -5.89
N LYS A 386 -23.71 -0.17 -4.58
CA LYS A 386 -23.71 1.06 -3.76
C LYS A 386 -22.31 1.51 -3.34
N ALA A 387 -21.33 0.61 -3.27
CA ALA A 387 -19.94 0.95 -2.95
C ALA A 387 -19.06 1.25 -4.18
N GLY A 388 -19.50 0.86 -5.38
CA GLY A 388 -18.71 0.93 -6.61
C GLY A 388 -18.52 2.33 -7.24
N SER A 389 -18.14 2.33 -8.52
CA SER A 389 -17.87 3.54 -9.29
C SER A 389 -19.11 4.44 -9.42
N GLU A 390 -18.92 5.73 -9.75
CA GLU A 390 -20.03 6.70 -9.78
C GLU A 390 -21.23 6.24 -10.65
N PRO A 391 -21.06 5.71 -11.87
CA PRO A 391 -22.18 5.21 -12.67
C PRO A 391 -23.00 4.12 -11.96
N LEU A 392 -22.36 3.17 -11.26
CA LEU A 392 -23.05 2.09 -10.54
C LEU A 392 -23.80 2.61 -9.32
N ARG A 393 -23.22 3.55 -8.57
CA ARG A 393 -23.89 4.17 -7.43
C ARG A 393 -25.14 4.93 -7.88
N TYR A 394 -25.05 5.70 -8.96
CA TYR A 394 -26.21 6.38 -9.53
C TYR A 394 -27.24 5.41 -10.14
N THR A 395 -26.82 4.28 -10.72
CA THR A 395 -27.73 3.20 -11.12
C THR A 395 -28.51 2.66 -9.92
N MET A 396 -27.86 2.39 -8.80
CA MET A 396 -28.53 1.83 -7.62
C MET A 396 -29.49 2.85 -6.98
N ILE A 397 -29.08 4.12 -6.89
CA ILE A 397 -29.93 5.21 -6.39
C ILE A 397 -31.16 5.39 -7.29
N ASP A 398 -31.00 5.36 -8.62
CA ASP A 398 -32.11 5.51 -9.57
C ASP A 398 -33.04 4.28 -9.55
N ALA A 399 -32.50 3.07 -9.47
CA ALA A 399 -33.28 1.85 -9.31
C ALA A 399 -34.10 1.85 -8.02
N TRP A 400 -33.53 2.34 -6.91
CA TRP A 400 -34.26 2.62 -5.67
C TRP A 400 -35.37 3.67 -5.90
N ASN A 401 -35.09 4.79 -6.57
CA ASN A 401 -36.08 5.85 -6.80
C ASN A 401 -37.34 5.38 -7.56
N HIS A 402 -37.22 4.36 -8.40
CA HIS A 402 -38.31 3.74 -9.16
C HIS A 402 -38.98 2.55 -8.45
N SER A 403 -38.55 2.21 -7.23
CA SER A 403 -39.01 1.05 -6.45
C SER A 403 -39.78 1.46 -5.18
N SER A 404 -40.79 2.32 -5.31
CA SER A 404 -41.46 2.96 -4.16
C SER A 404 -42.12 2.01 -3.17
N ASP A 405 -42.84 1.00 -3.67
CA ASP A 405 -43.65 0.11 -2.83
C ASP A 405 -42.75 -0.91 -2.12
N LEU A 406 -41.77 -1.45 -2.85
CA LEU A 406 -40.63 -2.17 -2.29
C LEU A 406 -39.95 -1.36 -1.17
N ILE A 407 -39.60 -0.10 -1.42
CA ILE A 407 -38.89 0.74 -0.44
C ILE A 407 -39.69 0.96 0.83
N LYS A 408 -41.03 1.07 0.73
CA LYS A 408 -41.92 1.16 1.89
C LYS A 408 -41.81 -0.09 2.76
N ASP A 409 -41.97 -1.26 2.17
CA ASP A 409 -42.03 -2.53 2.91
C ASP A 409 -40.64 -3.01 3.36
N LEU A 410 -39.60 -2.76 2.55
CA LEU A 410 -38.19 -2.92 2.96
C LEU A 410 -37.81 -1.96 4.09
N SER A 411 -38.30 -0.72 4.07
CA SER A 411 -38.11 0.21 5.19
C SER A 411 -38.84 -0.24 6.46
N GLN A 412 -39.91 -1.02 6.36
CA GLN A 412 -40.55 -1.68 7.50
C GLN A 412 -39.68 -2.83 8.01
N HIS A 413 -39.27 -3.76 7.14
CA HIS A 413 -38.43 -4.92 7.48
C HIS A 413 -37.12 -4.51 8.17
N LEU A 414 -36.44 -3.52 7.60
CA LEU A 414 -35.20 -2.97 8.16
C LEU A 414 -35.42 -2.38 9.57
N ARG A 415 -36.52 -1.66 9.81
CA ARG A 415 -36.85 -1.10 11.14
C ARG A 415 -37.18 -2.18 12.16
N SER A 416 -37.90 -3.24 11.77
CA SER A 416 -38.17 -4.41 12.62
C SER A 416 -36.86 -5.08 13.05
N ASN A 417 -35.91 -5.21 12.12
CA ASN A 417 -34.56 -5.71 12.35
C ASN A 417 -33.57 -4.62 12.84
N GLN A 418 -34.05 -3.69 13.69
CA GLN A 418 -33.25 -2.66 14.39
C GLN A 418 -32.47 -1.64 13.52
N ILE A 419 -32.62 -1.67 12.19
CA ILE A 419 -32.01 -0.69 11.28
C ILE A 419 -32.93 0.52 11.17
N TYR A 420 -32.90 1.37 12.22
CA TYR A 420 -33.81 2.51 12.41
C TYR A 420 -33.69 3.63 11.34
N LYS A 421 -32.67 3.57 10.47
CA LYS A 421 -32.48 4.49 9.35
C LYS A 421 -32.36 3.76 7.98
N PRO A 422 -33.47 3.27 7.41
CA PRO A 422 -33.43 2.62 6.09
C PRO A 422 -32.86 3.52 4.97
N ALA A 423 -33.18 4.82 4.98
CA ALA A 423 -32.69 5.77 3.98
C ALA A 423 -31.16 5.93 3.99
N ASP A 424 -30.53 6.05 5.17
CA ASP A 424 -29.07 6.10 5.31
C ASP A 424 -28.44 4.81 4.78
N LEU A 425 -29.04 3.63 5.07
CA LEU A 425 -28.54 2.35 4.60
C LEU A 425 -28.63 2.18 3.07
N LEU A 426 -29.83 2.37 2.49
CA LEU A 426 -30.13 2.09 1.08
C LEU A 426 -29.39 3.04 0.13
N TYR A 427 -29.17 4.29 0.55
CA TYR A 427 -28.50 5.32 -0.24
C TYR A 427 -27.10 5.70 0.29
N SER A 428 -26.47 4.82 1.07
CA SER A 428 -25.06 4.92 1.48
C SER A 428 -24.08 4.65 0.32
N THR A 429 -22.81 5.00 0.52
CA THR A 429 -21.70 4.65 -0.38
C THR A 429 -20.73 3.63 0.22
N GLN A 430 -21.13 2.97 1.31
CA GLN A 430 -20.39 1.89 1.96
C GLN A 430 -21.06 0.56 1.59
N GLU A 431 -20.36 -0.55 1.72
CA GLU A 431 -20.95 -1.89 1.60
C GLU A 431 -21.94 -2.20 2.74
N PHE A 432 -22.62 -3.35 2.70
CA PHE A 432 -23.39 -3.86 3.84
C PHE A 432 -22.45 -4.55 4.83
N SER A 433 -22.61 -4.27 6.13
CA SER A 433 -22.02 -5.12 7.17
C SER A 433 -22.68 -6.50 7.17
N ARG A 434 -22.02 -7.52 7.73
CA ARG A 434 -22.53 -8.90 7.78
C ARG A 434 -23.99 -8.98 8.25
N PHE A 435 -24.32 -8.33 9.37
CA PHE A 435 -25.69 -8.25 9.90
C PHE A 435 -26.68 -7.60 8.92
N GLN A 436 -26.28 -6.51 8.25
CA GLN A 436 -27.12 -5.86 7.23
C GLN A 436 -27.34 -6.78 6.02
N SER A 437 -26.32 -7.55 5.62
CA SER A 437 -26.45 -8.54 4.54
C SER A 437 -27.36 -9.71 4.92
N GLU A 438 -27.31 -10.18 6.16
CA GLU A 438 -28.19 -11.22 6.69
C GLU A 438 -29.67 -10.73 6.66
N VAL A 439 -29.95 -9.54 7.21
CA VAL A 439 -31.29 -8.92 7.21
C VAL A 439 -31.83 -8.62 5.79
N MET A 440 -30.97 -8.14 4.88
CA MET A 440 -31.35 -7.91 3.47
C MET A 440 -31.65 -9.22 2.74
N THR A 441 -30.89 -10.28 3.03
CA THR A 441 -31.10 -11.61 2.43
C THR A 441 -32.43 -12.23 2.86
N GLU A 442 -32.79 -12.11 4.14
CA GLU A 442 -34.10 -12.51 4.69
C GLU A 442 -35.27 -11.81 3.97
N PHE A 443 -35.14 -10.51 3.67
CA PHE A 443 -36.16 -9.77 2.93
C PHE A 443 -36.40 -10.35 1.52
N TRP A 444 -35.33 -10.70 0.80
CA TRP A 444 -35.46 -11.31 -0.54
C TRP A 444 -35.95 -12.76 -0.51
N GLN A 445 -35.84 -13.46 0.62
CA GLN A 445 -36.44 -14.79 0.79
C GLN A 445 -37.95 -14.69 0.98
N THR A 446 -38.41 -13.66 1.70
CA THR A 446 -39.83 -13.42 2.00
C THR A 446 -40.57 -12.64 0.90
N HIS A 447 -39.87 -11.83 0.09
CA HIS A 447 -40.47 -10.96 -0.92
C HIS A 447 -39.83 -11.14 -2.34
N PRO A 448 -40.05 -12.29 -3.00
CA PRO A 448 -39.44 -12.59 -4.30
C PRO A 448 -39.91 -11.67 -5.44
N ASP A 449 -41.15 -11.19 -5.42
CA ASP A 449 -41.67 -10.26 -6.45
C ASP A 449 -40.99 -8.89 -6.38
N TYR A 450 -40.70 -8.39 -5.17
CA TYR A 450 -39.90 -7.19 -4.99
C TYR A 450 -38.46 -7.39 -5.45
N ALA A 451 -37.86 -8.56 -5.21
CA ALA A 451 -36.55 -8.88 -5.79
C ALA A 451 -36.60 -8.81 -7.33
N LYS A 452 -37.63 -9.37 -7.97
CA LYS A 452 -37.82 -9.28 -9.43
C LYS A 452 -37.98 -7.82 -9.92
N GLN A 453 -38.87 -7.05 -9.28
CA GLN A 453 -39.13 -5.64 -9.62
C GLN A 453 -37.85 -4.79 -9.53
N LEU A 454 -37.03 -4.99 -8.50
CA LEU A 454 -35.76 -4.29 -8.35
C LEU A 454 -34.78 -4.62 -9.48
N GLY A 455 -34.70 -5.88 -9.91
CA GLY A 455 -33.86 -6.30 -11.03
C GLY A 455 -34.23 -5.60 -12.34
N GLU A 456 -35.53 -5.54 -12.66
CA GLU A 456 -36.00 -4.80 -13.82
C GLU A 456 -35.67 -3.30 -13.73
N ASN A 457 -35.79 -2.71 -12.54
CA ASN A 457 -35.46 -1.30 -12.30
C ASN A 457 -33.95 -1.04 -12.36
N ILE A 458 -33.10 -1.99 -11.93
CA ILE A 458 -31.64 -1.94 -12.11
C ILE A 458 -31.29 -1.91 -13.59
N ILE A 459 -31.83 -2.84 -14.41
CA ILE A 459 -31.54 -2.91 -15.86
C ILE A 459 -31.96 -1.60 -16.56
N LYS A 460 -33.20 -1.14 -16.32
CA LYS A 460 -33.71 0.14 -16.87
C LYS A 460 -32.83 1.33 -16.46
N SER A 461 -32.32 1.34 -15.23
CA SER A 461 -31.42 2.40 -14.72
C SER A 461 -30.01 2.32 -15.35
N GLN A 462 -29.50 1.11 -15.64
CA GLN A 462 -28.23 0.92 -16.35
C GLN A 462 -28.31 1.44 -17.79
N GLU A 463 -29.35 1.08 -18.54
CA GLU A 463 -29.59 1.56 -19.91
C GLU A 463 -29.71 3.09 -19.96
N LYS A 464 -30.51 3.67 -19.05
CA LYS A 464 -30.71 5.12 -18.89
C LYS A 464 -29.40 5.87 -18.61
N ILE A 465 -28.53 5.32 -17.76
CA ILE A 465 -27.23 5.91 -17.43
C ILE A 465 -26.21 5.70 -18.55
N GLN A 466 -26.16 4.54 -19.21
CA GLN A 466 -25.35 4.33 -20.42
C GLN A 466 -25.73 5.32 -21.54
N MET A 467 -27.04 5.57 -21.74
CA MET A 467 -27.52 6.56 -22.70
C MET A 467 -27.16 8.00 -22.30
N ALA A 468 -27.18 8.35 -21.02
CA ALA A 468 -26.77 9.68 -20.56
C ALA A 468 -25.24 9.88 -20.63
N ILE A 469 -24.45 8.84 -20.38
CA ILE A 469 -22.98 8.86 -20.54
C ILE A 469 -22.61 8.99 -22.02
N SER A 470 -23.20 8.20 -22.91
CA SER A 470 -22.91 8.27 -24.35
C SER A 470 -23.38 9.56 -25.03
N ARG A 471 -24.39 10.24 -24.46
CA ARG A 471 -24.86 11.56 -24.90
C ARG A 471 -24.21 12.74 -24.17
N GLY A 472 -23.34 12.50 -23.18
CA GLY A 472 -22.69 13.53 -22.38
C GLY A 472 -23.56 14.20 -21.30
N THR A 473 -24.85 13.87 -21.20
CA THR A 473 -25.82 14.49 -20.28
C THR A 473 -25.85 13.89 -18.88
N PHE A 474 -24.89 13.04 -18.52
CA PHE A 474 -24.86 12.33 -17.23
C PHE A 474 -24.88 13.27 -16.01
N GLU A 475 -24.24 14.44 -16.05
CA GLU A 475 -24.31 15.44 -14.97
C GLU A 475 -25.73 15.99 -14.73
N GLU A 476 -26.52 16.14 -15.79
CA GLU A 476 -27.92 16.60 -15.68
C GLU A 476 -28.81 15.49 -15.12
N LEU A 477 -28.57 14.25 -15.55
CA LEU A 477 -29.22 13.07 -14.99
C LEU A 477 -28.87 12.88 -13.51
N LYS A 478 -27.62 13.07 -13.08
CA LYS A 478 -27.22 13.04 -11.66
C LYS A 478 -28.01 14.08 -10.84
N LYS A 479 -28.19 15.30 -11.37
CA LYS A 479 -29.04 16.35 -10.75
C LYS A 479 -30.52 15.97 -10.70
N GLN A 480 -31.03 15.12 -11.59
CA GLN A 480 -32.38 14.55 -11.50
C GLN A 480 -32.46 13.45 -10.44
N ILE A 481 -31.61 12.41 -10.54
CA ILE A 481 -31.56 11.27 -9.61
C ILE A 481 -31.44 11.73 -8.14
N MET A 482 -30.67 12.79 -7.87
CA MET A 482 -30.55 13.35 -6.51
C MET A 482 -31.78 14.13 -6.04
N ARG A 483 -32.54 14.78 -6.93
CA ARG A 483 -33.84 15.39 -6.59
C ARG A 483 -34.86 14.30 -6.24
N ASP A 484 -34.90 13.25 -7.06
CA ASP A 484 -35.81 12.12 -6.88
C ASP A 484 -35.46 11.35 -5.59
N LYS A 485 -34.17 11.12 -5.31
CA LYS A 485 -33.69 10.59 -4.01
C LYS A 485 -34.16 11.45 -2.85
N ASN A 486 -33.97 12.77 -2.91
CA ASN A 486 -34.35 13.67 -1.82
C ASN A 486 -35.88 13.72 -1.62
N GLN A 487 -36.68 13.42 -2.64
CA GLN A 487 -38.12 13.22 -2.51
C GLN A 487 -38.44 11.87 -1.87
N ARG A 488 -37.82 10.76 -2.32
CA ARG A 488 -38.02 9.42 -1.73
C ARG A 488 -37.58 9.34 -0.27
N VAL A 489 -36.50 10.01 0.12
CA VAL A 489 -36.07 10.09 1.54
C VAL A 489 -37.18 10.73 2.39
N LYS A 490 -37.82 11.82 1.94
CA LYS A 490 -38.96 12.43 2.64
C LYS A 490 -40.18 11.50 2.70
N GLU A 491 -40.37 10.63 1.73
CA GLU A 491 -41.44 9.62 1.73
C GLU A 491 -41.14 8.47 2.72
N ILE A 492 -39.89 7.97 2.75
CA ILE A 492 -39.40 7.00 3.75
C ILE A 492 -39.50 7.56 5.18
N GLU A 493 -39.31 8.87 5.35
CA GLU A 493 -39.53 9.54 6.63
C GLU A 493 -41.01 9.71 6.98
N LYS A 494 -41.90 9.97 6.01
CA LYS A 494 -43.36 9.95 6.26
C LYS A 494 -43.86 8.58 6.69
N PHE A 495 -43.26 7.48 6.21
CA PHE A 495 -43.61 6.14 6.70
C PHE A 495 -43.26 5.90 8.20
N LYS A 496 -42.57 6.82 8.88
CA LYS A 496 -42.51 6.85 10.36
C LYS A 496 -43.91 6.96 11.01
N THR A 497 -44.89 7.60 10.35
CA THR A 497 -46.22 7.84 10.94
C THR A 497 -47.27 6.77 10.60
N THR A 498 -47.02 5.88 9.63
CA THR A 498 -48.01 4.87 9.20
C THR A 498 -47.80 3.50 9.83
N LEU A 499 -46.65 3.26 10.47
CA LEU A 499 -46.38 2.05 11.25
C LEU A 499 -46.52 2.35 12.74
N ALA A 500 -47.78 2.63 13.10
CA ALA A 500 -48.24 2.66 14.48
C ALA A 500 -49.55 1.87 14.71
N PRO A 501 -49.67 0.59 14.32
CA PRO A 501 -49.99 -0.38 15.36
C PRO A 501 -48.80 -0.39 16.33
N SER A 502 -49.05 -0.49 17.62
CA SER A 502 -47.96 -0.72 18.57
C SER A 502 -47.33 -2.08 18.27
N ALA A 503 -46.10 -2.08 17.74
CA ALA A 503 -45.11 -2.96 18.34
C ALA A 503 -45.20 -2.69 19.85
N PRO A 504 -45.37 -3.71 20.71
CA PRO A 504 -45.55 -3.46 22.12
C PRO A 504 -44.37 -2.62 22.58
N VAL A 505 -44.68 -1.45 23.15
CA VAL A 505 -43.79 -0.87 24.14
C VAL A 505 -43.75 -1.93 25.24
N VAL A 506 -42.75 -2.81 25.15
CA VAL A 506 -42.30 -3.67 26.24
C VAL A 506 -41.78 -2.69 27.26
N ASP A 507 -42.73 -2.14 28.03
CA ASP A 507 -42.56 -0.88 28.73
C ASP A 507 -41.46 -1.05 29.75
N GLU A 508 -40.27 -0.50 29.43
CA GLU A 508 -38.98 -1.10 29.79
C GLU A 508 -39.02 -1.56 31.26
N PRO A 509 -39.10 -2.88 31.52
CA PRO A 509 -39.89 -3.40 32.63
C PRO A 509 -39.37 -2.83 33.93
N GLN A 510 -40.27 -2.19 34.69
CA GLN A 510 -39.98 -1.00 35.53
C GLN A 510 -38.64 -1.04 36.30
N TYR A 511 -38.22 -2.19 36.80
CA TYR A 511 -36.90 -2.39 37.40
C TYR A 511 -35.70 -1.94 36.54
N LYS A 512 -35.77 -2.01 35.20
CA LYS A 512 -34.72 -1.51 34.30
C LYS A 512 -34.71 0.00 34.21
N LYS A 513 -35.89 0.65 34.18
CA LYS A 513 -36.01 2.12 34.30
C LYS A 513 -35.51 2.60 35.66
N ASP A 514 -35.93 1.93 36.74
CA ASP A 514 -35.50 2.21 38.11
C ASP A 514 -33.97 2.07 38.23
N PHE A 515 -33.38 1.02 37.64
CA PHE A 515 -31.94 0.83 37.58
C PHE A 515 -31.23 1.94 36.80
N LYS A 516 -31.70 2.27 35.58
CA LYS A 516 -31.14 3.35 34.76
C LYS A 516 -31.21 4.69 35.49
N ALA A 517 -32.31 4.99 36.19
CA ALA A 517 -32.46 6.20 37.00
C ALA A 517 -31.51 6.21 38.23
N ALA A 518 -31.47 5.11 38.99
CA ALA A 518 -30.59 4.96 40.16
C ALA A 518 -29.11 5.07 39.77
N TYR A 519 -28.69 4.39 38.69
CA TYR A 519 -27.30 4.42 38.22
C TYR A 519 -26.90 5.81 37.71
N ASN A 520 -27.77 6.49 36.96
CA ASN A 520 -27.50 7.86 36.50
C ASN A 520 -27.38 8.84 37.67
N SER A 521 -28.25 8.74 38.68
CA SER A 521 -28.12 9.51 39.93
C SER A 521 -26.81 9.20 40.67
N HIS A 522 -26.41 7.92 40.73
CA HIS A 522 -25.24 7.47 41.48
C HIS A 522 -23.90 7.83 40.81
N ILE A 523 -23.82 7.86 39.47
CA ILE A 523 -22.56 8.01 38.71
C ILE A 523 -22.55 9.20 37.73
N TYR A 524 -23.60 9.38 36.92
CA TYR A 524 -23.62 10.41 35.85
C TYR A 524 -23.53 11.84 36.43
N GLY A 525 -24.06 12.06 37.64
CA GLY A 525 -23.92 13.32 38.35
C GLY A 525 -22.53 13.61 38.95
N LYS A 526 -21.54 12.72 38.80
CA LYS A 526 -20.24 12.83 39.48
C LYS A 526 -19.05 13.06 38.54
N VAL A 527 -18.86 12.22 37.52
CA VAL A 527 -17.72 12.34 36.56
C VAL A 527 -18.24 12.87 35.22
N LYS A 528 -17.73 14.02 34.77
CA LYS A 528 -18.20 14.73 33.58
C LYS A 528 -17.60 14.20 32.29
N ALA A 529 -16.42 13.59 32.34
CA ALA A 529 -15.67 13.13 31.17
C ALA A 529 -15.90 11.65 30.78
N ILE A 530 -17.04 11.04 31.14
CA ILE A 530 -17.39 9.69 30.69
C ILE A 530 -17.74 9.72 29.18
N PRO A 531 -17.23 8.80 28.34
CA PRO A 531 -17.58 8.72 26.92
C PRO A 531 -19.09 8.61 26.68
N LYS A 532 -19.56 9.29 25.63
CA LYS A 532 -20.98 9.44 25.32
C LYS A 532 -21.68 8.10 25.05
N ASN A 533 -21.00 7.18 24.37
CA ASN A 533 -21.58 5.91 23.95
C ASN A 533 -21.38 4.77 24.97
N PHE A 534 -20.42 4.91 25.90
CA PHE A 534 -20.10 3.87 26.91
C PHE A 534 -21.35 3.44 27.70
N TYR A 535 -22.30 4.35 27.92
CA TYR A 535 -23.57 4.02 28.56
C TYR A 535 -24.40 3.03 27.73
N ASN A 536 -24.65 3.30 26.45
CA ASN A 536 -25.42 2.39 25.60
C ASN A 536 -24.67 1.05 25.41
N ASP A 537 -23.37 1.14 25.12
CA ASP A 537 -22.50 -0.02 24.89
C ASP A 537 -22.50 -0.98 26.10
N MET A 538 -22.41 -0.45 27.33
CA MET A 538 -22.46 -1.24 28.57
C MET A 538 -23.87 -1.62 29.01
N TYR A 539 -24.79 -0.66 29.19
CA TYR A 539 -26.01 -0.90 29.94
C TYR A 539 -27.03 -1.70 29.16
N ASP A 540 -27.18 -1.48 27.86
CA ASP A 540 -28.14 -2.26 27.10
C ASP A 540 -27.63 -3.70 26.92
N THR A 541 -26.32 -3.89 26.64
CA THR A 541 -25.66 -5.21 26.67
C THR A 541 -25.78 -5.93 28.02
N ALA A 542 -25.57 -5.24 29.15
CA ALA A 542 -25.63 -5.85 30.49
C ALA A 542 -27.07 -6.15 30.93
N LEU A 543 -28.02 -5.23 30.68
CA LEU A 543 -29.41 -5.36 31.09
C LEU A 543 -30.21 -6.35 30.23
N GLU A 544 -29.68 -6.78 29.09
CA GLU A 544 -30.21 -7.94 28.34
C GLU A 544 -29.77 -9.29 28.92
N LYS A 545 -28.63 -9.36 29.62
CA LYS A 545 -28.05 -10.62 30.15
C LYS A 545 -28.32 -10.85 31.65
N LEU A 546 -28.47 -9.79 32.44
CA LEU A 546 -28.65 -9.89 33.88
C LEU A 546 -30.08 -10.36 34.26
N PRO A 547 -30.22 -11.31 35.21
CA PRO A 547 -31.53 -11.67 35.76
C PRO A 547 -32.23 -10.49 36.44
N GLU A 548 -33.57 -10.43 36.36
CA GLU A 548 -34.37 -9.37 36.98
C GLU A 548 -34.11 -9.23 38.50
N SER A 549 -33.93 -10.35 39.21
CA SER A 549 -33.58 -10.35 40.64
C SER A 549 -32.25 -9.66 40.93
N ALA A 550 -31.25 -9.83 40.06
CA ALA A 550 -29.96 -9.17 40.18
C ALA A 550 -30.07 -7.67 39.91
N ILE A 551 -30.81 -7.28 38.86
CA ILE A 551 -31.03 -5.86 38.52
C ILE A 551 -31.77 -5.16 39.68
N ARG A 552 -32.82 -5.77 40.23
CA ARG A 552 -33.56 -5.23 41.40
C ARG A 552 -32.68 -5.10 42.64
N ALA A 553 -31.89 -6.12 42.99
CA ALA A 553 -30.99 -6.07 44.13
C ALA A 553 -29.89 -5.00 43.95
N TRP A 554 -29.37 -4.82 42.74
CA TRP A 554 -28.40 -3.77 42.44
C TRP A 554 -29.04 -2.36 42.46
N THR A 555 -30.28 -2.19 42.00
CA THR A 555 -31.04 -0.94 42.15
C THR A 555 -31.21 -0.54 43.61
N LYS A 556 -31.56 -1.48 44.51
CA LYS A 556 -31.60 -1.25 45.96
C LYS A 556 -30.26 -0.72 46.48
N ASN A 557 -29.16 -1.38 46.11
CA ASN A 557 -27.81 -1.03 46.53
C ASN A 557 -27.39 0.39 46.06
N LEU A 558 -27.66 0.73 44.80
CA LEU A 558 -27.37 2.06 44.23
C LEU A 558 -28.14 3.19 44.92
N ASN A 559 -29.35 2.89 45.41
CA ASN A 559 -30.21 3.78 46.18
C ASN A 559 -29.93 3.75 47.70
N GLY A 560 -28.89 3.03 48.17
CA GLY A 560 -28.52 2.97 49.59
C GLY A 560 -29.50 2.19 50.49
N GLN A 561 -30.31 1.30 49.92
CA GLN A 561 -31.31 0.51 50.66
C GLN A 561 -30.71 -0.78 51.23
N SER A 562 -31.20 -1.21 52.40
CA SER A 562 -30.80 -2.47 53.03
C SER A 562 -31.09 -3.68 52.14
N LEU A 563 -30.08 -4.53 51.93
CA LEU A 563 -30.16 -5.78 51.16
C LEU A 563 -30.39 -6.98 52.09
N SER A 564 -31.11 -8.00 51.60
CA SER A 564 -31.10 -9.33 52.26
C SER A 564 -29.73 -10.01 52.14
N ALA A 565 -29.50 -11.12 52.85
CA ALA A 565 -28.28 -11.91 52.71
C ALA A 565 -28.11 -12.49 51.28
N GLU A 566 -29.21 -12.90 50.65
CA GLU A 566 -29.25 -13.42 49.28
C GLU A 566 -29.02 -12.28 48.26
N GLU A 567 -29.69 -11.14 48.44
CA GLU A 567 -29.48 -9.95 47.60
C GLU A 567 -28.04 -9.44 47.72
N THR A 568 -27.46 -9.51 48.91
CA THR A 568 -26.04 -9.19 49.16
C THR A 568 -25.12 -10.16 48.42
N ALA A 569 -25.42 -11.46 48.42
CA ALA A 569 -24.63 -12.45 47.67
C ALA A 569 -24.72 -12.24 46.15
N VAL A 570 -25.93 -11.97 45.63
CA VAL A 570 -26.17 -11.68 44.20
C VAL A 570 -25.47 -10.38 43.78
N VAL A 571 -25.60 -9.30 44.54
CA VAL A 571 -24.92 -8.02 44.26
C VAL A 571 -23.40 -8.18 44.35
N ARG A 572 -22.87 -8.90 45.35
CA ARG A 572 -21.43 -9.20 45.42
C ARG A 572 -20.98 -9.91 44.15
N LYS A 573 -21.66 -10.97 43.73
CA LYS A 573 -21.31 -11.75 42.54
C LYS A 573 -21.13 -10.85 41.31
N PHE A 574 -22.13 -10.05 40.97
CA PHE A 574 -22.09 -9.16 39.78
C PHE A 574 -21.24 -7.89 39.97
N VAL A 575 -20.71 -7.63 41.17
CA VAL A 575 -19.71 -6.58 41.43
C VAL A 575 -18.27 -7.15 41.37
N THR A 576 -18.08 -8.45 41.65
CA THR A 576 -16.77 -9.12 41.59
C THR A 576 -16.46 -9.79 40.26
N GLU A 577 -17.47 -10.37 39.60
CA GLU A 577 -17.34 -11.07 38.31
C GLU A 577 -17.64 -10.13 37.13
N GLU A 578 -16.76 -10.09 36.15
CA GLU A 578 -16.97 -9.32 34.91
C GLU A 578 -17.77 -10.15 33.89
N LEU A 579 -18.89 -9.61 33.39
CA LEU A 579 -19.65 -10.24 32.30
C LEU A 579 -18.82 -10.21 31.00
N PRO A 580 -18.49 -11.36 30.37
CA PRO A 580 -17.62 -11.43 29.20
C PRO A 580 -18.06 -10.55 28.03
N GLU A 581 -19.37 -10.40 27.81
CA GLU A 581 -19.96 -9.57 26.76
C GLU A 581 -19.70 -8.07 26.97
N THR A 582 -19.52 -7.64 28.23
CA THR A 582 -19.28 -6.23 28.61
C THR A 582 -17.80 -5.90 28.77
N ALA A 583 -16.95 -6.92 28.90
CA ALA A 583 -15.53 -6.80 29.21
C ALA A 583 -14.77 -5.87 28.26
N ARG A 584 -15.06 -5.94 26.96
CA ARG A 584 -14.45 -5.10 25.92
C ARG A 584 -14.67 -3.61 26.18
N TYR A 585 -15.89 -3.22 26.54
CA TYR A 585 -16.27 -1.85 26.83
C TYR A 585 -15.71 -1.36 28.18
N ASN A 586 -15.70 -2.22 29.20
CA ASN A 586 -15.04 -1.92 30.48
C ASN A 586 -13.55 -1.61 30.26
N ARG A 587 -12.82 -2.49 29.57
CA ARG A 587 -11.38 -2.41 29.35
C ARG A 587 -11.00 -1.26 28.42
N ALA A 588 -11.83 -0.96 27.42
CA ALA A 588 -11.67 0.23 26.58
C ALA A 588 -11.84 1.54 27.37
N LEU A 589 -12.82 1.62 28.29
CA LEU A 589 -12.97 2.79 29.16
C LEU A 589 -11.80 2.91 30.14
N GLU A 590 -11.41 1.79 30.76
CA GLU A 590 -10.28 1.72 31.66
C GLU A 590 -9.00 2.24 30.99
N ALA A 591 -8.69 1.79 29.77
CA ALA A 591 -7.54 2.26 29.00
C ALA A 591 -7.63 3.76 28.65
N ALA A 592 -8.80 4.26 28.24
CA ALA A 592 -9.00 5.67 27.88
C ALA A 592 -8.90 6.63 29.09
N MET A 593 -9.39 6.20 30.25
CA MET A 593 -9.27 6.96 31.50
C MET A 593 -7.86 6.84 32.09
N ALA A 594 -7.25 5.65 32.10
CA ALA A 594 -5.87 5.43 32.56
C ALA A 594 -4.86 6.26 31.75
N ASP A 595 -4.99 6.32 30.42
CA ASP A 595 -4.14 7.15 29.57
C ASP A 595 -4.26 8.65 29.88
N THR A 596 -5.48 9.12 30.19
CA THR A 596 -5.67 10.52 30.58
C THR A 596 -5.13 10.78 31.99
N LEU A 597 -5.38 9.90 32.97
CA LEU A 597 -4.76 9.98 34.30
C LEU A 597 -3.22 10.00 34.19
N TYR A 598 -2.63 9.12 33.37
CA TYR A 598 -1.19 9.07 33.11
C TYR A 598 -0.65 10.34 32.44
N GLU A 599 -1.44 11.06 31.65
CA GLU A 599 -1.06 12.36 31.13
C GLU A 599 -0.87 13.40 32.25
N PHE A 600 -1.73 13.34 33.27
CA PHE A 600 -1.79 14.27 34.40
C PHE A 600 -0.84 13.91 35.55
N THR A 601 -0.57 12.63 35.80
CA THR A 601 0.18 12.15 36.97
C THR A 601 1.58 11.65 36.64
N LYS A 602 1.78 11.12 35.42
CA LYS A 602 2.96 10.34 34.99
C LYS A 602 3.22 9.07 35.82
N ASP A 603 2.27 8.64 36.65
CA ASP A 603 2.32 7.39 37.42
C ASP A 603 1.76 6.22 36.58
N PRO A 604 2.57 5.20 36.19
CA PRO A 604 2.09 4.07 35.38
C PRO A 604 1.02 3.22 36.06
N SER A 605 0.92 3.23 37.40
CA SER A 605 0.01 2.36 38.14
C SER A 605 -1.48 2.66 37.89
N VAL A 606 -1.81 3.80 37.28
CA VAL A 606 -3.17 4.10 36.79
C VAL A 606 -3.67 3.11 35.74
N TYR A 607 -2.78 2.35 35.08
CA TYR A 607 -3.17 1.25 34.19
C TYR A 607 -3.47 -0.06 34.93
N GLU A 608 -3.06 -0.22 36.20
CA GLU A 608 -3.45 -1.34 37.07
C GLU A 608 -4.88 -1.15 37.64
N MET A 609 -5.39 0.08 37.63
CA MET A 609 -6.70 0.44 38.19
C MET A 609 -7.88 -0.25 37.46
N SER A 610 -8.86 -0.73 38.23
CA SER A 610 -10.12 -1.27 37.70
C SER A 610 -11.10 -0.17 37.26
N ASN A 611 -12.21 -0.56 36.61
CA ASN A 611 -13.24 0.33 36.08
C ASN A 611 -13.83 1.29 37.14
N SER A 612 -14.02 0.82 38.38
CA SER A 612 -14.41 1.67 39.51
C SER A 612 -13.29 2.60 39.96
N ASP A 613 -12.04 2.12 39.89
CA ASP A 613 -10.89 2.85 40.41
C ASP A 613 -10.53 4.02 39.49
N VAL A 614 -10.48 3.82 38.17
CA VAL A 614 -10.23 4.91 37.22
C VAL A 614 -11.34 5.97 37.25
N LYS A 615 -12.61 5.59 37.43
CA LYS A 615 -13.73 6.52 37.59
C LYS A 615 -13.58 7.36 38.86
N THR A 616 -13.13 6.74 39.95
CA THR A 616 -12.87 7.43 41.22
C THR A 616 -11.68 8.38 41.10
N ALA A 617 -10.57 7.95 40.51
CA ALA A 617 -9.41 8.82 40.25
C ALA A 617 -9.78 10.02 39.35
N MET A 618 -10.57 9.80 38.29
CA MET A 618 -11.09 10.88 37.43
C MET A 618 -12.01 11.84 38.19
N TYR A 619 -12.83 11.36 39.14
CA TYR A 619 -13.67 12.23 39.99
C TYR A 619 -12.84 13.21 40.83
N HIS A 620 -11.79 12.71 41.49
CA HIS A 620 -10.88 13.55 42.28
C HIS A 620 -10.08 14.52 41.39
N LEU A 621 -9.63 14.07 40.21
CA LEU A 621 -8.95 14.91 39.22
C LEU A 621 -9.84 16.06 38.71
N GLU A 622 -11.10 15.78 38.34
CA GLU A 622 -12.06 16.81 37.90
C GLU A 622 -12.43 17.82 39.00
N ARG A 623 -12.22 17.46 40.27
CA ARG A 623 -12.40 18.34 41.44
C ARG A 623 -11.16 19.13 41.81
N GLY A 624 -10.00 18.83 41.20
CA GLY A 624 -8.72 19.48 41.51
C GLY A 624 -8.10 19.03 42.83
N GLU A 625 -8.42 17.81 43.30
CA GLU A 625 -7.89 17.27 44.56
C GLU A 625 -6.49 16.68 44.36
N GLU A 626 -5.53 17.12 45.16
CA GLU A 626 -4.12 16.72 45.04
C GLU A 626 -3.47 16.50 46.43
N PRO A 627 -2.73 15.39 46.62
CA PRO A 627 -2.66 14.21 45.76
C PRO A 627 -3.99 13.43 45.78
N ILE A 628 -4.28 12.69 44.70
CA ILE A 628 -5.44 11.80 44.65
C ILE A 628 -5.12 10.54 45.46
N ILE A 629 -5.68 10.45 46.67
CA ILE A 629 -5.53 9.30 47.57
C ILE A 629 -6.83 8.49 47.57
N MET A 630 -6.73 7.20 47.26
CA MET A 630 -7.88 6.29 47.21
C MET A 630 -7.48 4.84 47.46
N GLN A 631 -8.41 4.02 47.95
CA GLN A 631 -8.22 2.58 48.12
C GLN A 631 -9.07 1.80 47.11
N SER A 632 -8.45 0.90 46.34
CA SER A 632 -9.15 0.09 45.35
C SER A 632 -10.02 -0.97 46.01
N HIS A 633 -11.31 -0.98 45.67
CA HIS A 633 -12.24 -2.00 46.17
C HIS A 633 -12.02 -3.38 45.54
N LYS A 634 -11.40 -3.46 44.34
CA LYS A 634 -11.10 -4.73 43.66
C LYS A 634 -9.78 -5.36 44.10
N THR A 635 -8.78 -4.55 44.46
CA THR A 635 -7.41 -5.05 44.76
C THR A 635 -6.94 -4.79 46.19
N GLY A 636 -7.67 -4.00 46.98
CA GLY A 636 -7.26 -3.56 48.32
C GLY A 636 -6.13 -2.52 48.34
N LYS A 637 -5.44 -2.32 47.20
CA LYS A 637 -4.28 -1.44 47.03
C LYS A 637 -4.66 0.03 47.24
N THR A 638 -3.87 0.75 48.03
CA THR A 638 -3.93 2.22 48.10
C THR A 638 -3.15 2.83 46.94
N PHE A 639 -3.80 3.73 46.20
CA PHE A 639 -3.16 4.60 45.20
C PHE A 639 -2.97 6.00 45.78
N THR A 640 -1.90 6.68 45.38
CA THR A 640 -1.57 8.06 45.79
C THR A 640 -0.92 8.77 44.62
N LEU A 641 -1.75 9.44 43.81
CA LEU A 641 -1.33 10.04 42.55
C LEU A 641 -1.04 11.53 42.73
N ASN A 642 0.20 11.95 42.45
CA ASN A 642 0.59 13.36 42.41
C ASN A 642 0.24 13.95 41.03
N ILE A 643 -0.17 15.22 40.96
CA ILE A 643 -0.59 15.85 39.70
C ILE A 643 0.53 16.76 39.16
N VAL A 644 1.11 16.38 38.02
CA VAL A 644 2.21 17.14 37.38
C VAL A 644 1.72 18.15 36.33
N LYS A 645 0.44 18.11 35.93
CA LYS A 645 -0.17 19.06 34.96
C LYS A 645 -1.37 19.83 35.54
N LYS A 646 -1.11 20.65 36.55
CA LYS A 646 -2.14 21.33 37.35
C LYS A 646 -3.04 22.28 36.56
N ASP A 647 -2.47 23.02 35.60
CA ASP A 647 -3.21 24.03 34.81
C ASP A 647 -3.99 23.46 33.62
N LYS A 648 -3.85 22.16 33.31
CA LYS A 648 -4.55 21.54 32.18
C LYS A 648 -5.97 21.13 32.61
N LYS A 649 -6.97 21.37 31.75
CA LYS A 649 -8.32 20.80 31.94
C LYS A 649 -8.42 19.39 31.36
N VAL A 650 -9.21 18.53 32.00
CA VAL A 650 -9.57 17.22 31.47
C VAL A 650 -10.29 17.38 30.13
N ASP A 651 -9.86 16.63 29.12
CA ASP A 651 -10.43 16.63 27.78
C ASP A 651 -11.35 15.41 27.58
N ALA A 652 -12.65 15.65 27.73
CA ALA A 652 -13.68 14.62 27.54
C ALA A 652 -13.78 14.13 26.08
N GLN A 653 -13.42 14.96 25.10
CA GLN A 653 -13.43 14.54 23.68
C GLN A 653 -12.26 13.60 23.40
N ARG A 654 -11.08 13.86 23.99
CA ARG A 654 -9.93 12.94 23.96
C ARG A 654 -10.28 11.59 24.59
N ILE A 655 -10.89 11.57 25.77
CA ILE A 655 -11.32 10.32 26.45
C ILE A 655 -12.35 9.57 25.58
N ASN A 656 -13.32 10.27 24.98
CA ASN A 656 -14.29 9.67 24.07
C ASN A 656 -13.62 9.08 22.81
N ASN A 657 -12.69 9.80 22.19
CA ASN A 657 -11.98 9.33 20.99
C ASN A 657 -11.10 8.10 21.28
N LEU A 658 -10.43 8.07 22.44
CA LEU A 658 -9.66 6.91 22.90
C LEU A 658 -10.58 5.71 23.15
N TYR A 659 -11.73 5.92 23.81
CA TYR A 659 -12.73 4.87 24.04
C TYR A 659 -13.27 4.26 22.73
N GLU A 660 -13.69 5.10 21.77
CA GLU A 660 -14.16 4.67 20.44
C GLU A 660 -13.07 4.00 19.59
N THR A 661 -11.79 4.20 19.93
CA THR A 661 -10.67 3.50 19.30
C THR A 661 -10.42 2.15 19.97
N TYR A 662 -10.35 2.11 21.30
CA TYR A 662 -9.99 0.92 22.08
C TYR A 662 -11.10 -0.14 22.14
N LYS A 663 -12.37 0.25 22.02
CA LYS A 663 -13.50 -0.70 22.03
C LYS A 663 -13.65 -1.50 20.73
N GLN A 664 -12.93 -1.12 19.67
CA GLN A 664 -12.96 -1.82 18.39
C GLN A 664 -12.33 -3.20 18.50
N ASP A 665 -12.84 -4.12 17.68
CA ASP A 665 -12.27 -5.46 17.54
C ASP A 665 -10.90 -5.40 16.87
N LEU A 666 -10.05 -6.36 17.23
CA LEU A 666 -8.84 -6.71 16.49
C LEU A 666 -9.24 -7.52 15.24
N SER A 667 -8.44 -7.50 14.17
CA SER A 667 -8.63 -8.49 13.11
C SER A 667 -8.25 -9.89 13.59
N ASN A 668 -8.73 -10.95 12.92
CA ASN A 668 -8.29 -12.30 13.21
C ASN A 668 -6.76 -12.41 13.11
N ASP A 669 -6.15 -11.79 12.09
CA ASP A 669 -4.70 -11.76 11.90
C ASP A 669 -3.97 -11.05 13.06
N GLU A 670 -4.52 -9.94 13.58
CA GLU A 670 -3.97 -9.25 14.77
C GLU A 670 -4.08 -10.13 16.02
N ILE A 671 -5.18 -10.87 16.20
CA ILE A 671 -5.37 -11.79 17.33
C ILE A 671 -4.40 -12.96 17.25
N HIS A 672 -4.26 -13.57 16.07
CA HIS A 672 -3.36 -14.70 15.81
C HIS A 672 -1.89 -14.29 15.97
N GLU A 673 -1.49 -13.14 15.40
CA GLU A 673 -0.13 -12.60 15.56
C GLU A 673 0.19 -12.28 17.02
N ILE A 674 -0.78 -11.83 17.82
CA ILE A 674 -0.58 -11.63 19.27
C ILE A 674 -0.44 -12.97 20.00
N ALA A 675 -1.26 -13.97 19.66
CA ALA A 675 -1.17 -15.30 20.25
C ALA A 675 0.19 -15.97 19.97
N GLU A 676 0.63 -15.96 18.71
CA GLU A 676 1.85 -16.66 18.27
C GLU A 676 3.15 -15.93 18.61
N LEU A 677 3.18 -14.59 18.64
CA LEU A 677 4.42 -13.86 18.90
C LEU A 677 4.73 -13.66 20.39
N TYR A 678 3.80 -13.94 21.30
CA TYR A 678 3.94 -13.60 22.72
C TYR A 678 3.50 -14.67 23.72
N PHE A 679 2.95 -15.80 23.27
CA PHE A 679 2.54 -16.90 24.14
C PHE A 679 3.08 -18.24 23.60
N ASN A 680 3.21 -19.24 24.47
CA ASN A 680 3.63 -20.58 24.05
C ASN A 680 2.56 -21.30 23.21
N GLU A 681 2.98 -22.28 22.42
CA GLU A 681 2.07 -23.25 21.81
C GLU A 681 1.23 -23.94 22.89
N THR A 682 -0.08 -24.03 22.68
CA THR A 682 -1.05 -24.54 23.64
C THR A 682 -2.28 -25.07 22.93
N GLU A 683 -2.85 -26.16 23.44
CA GLU A 683 -4.14 -26.72 22.99
C GLU A 683 -5.31 -25.74 23.23
N GLN A 684 -5.11 -24.71 24.07
CA GLN A 684 -6.10 -23.70 24.44
C GLN A 684 -6.01 -22.43 23.57
N LYS A 685 -5.40 -22.48 22.38
CA LYS A 685 -5.24 -21.32 21.47
C LYS A 685 -6.59 -20.62 21.21
N ASP A 686 -7.62 -21.41 20.98
CA ASP A 686 -9.02 -20.98 20.82
C ASP A 686 -9.58 -20.14 21.99
N GLU A 687 -9.16 -20.42 23.22
CA GLU A 687 -9.60 -19.73 24.43
C GLU A 687 -8.75 -18.48 24.69
N LEU A 688 -7.44 -18.57 24.41
CA LEU A 688 -6.49 -17.45 24.43
C LEU A 688 -6.88 -16.35 23.43
N GLU A 689 -7.20 -16.72 22.19
CA GLU A 689 -7.63 -15.79 21.14
C GLU A 689 -8.94 -15.08 21.51
N LYS A 690 -9.93 -15.83 22.03
CA LYS A 690 -11.17 -15.25 22.60
C LYS A 690 -10.85 -14.29 23.75
N TYR A 691 -9.91 -14.65 24.63
CA TYR A 691 -9.50 -13.78 25.74
C TYR A 691 -8.82 -12.48 25.26
N ILE A 692 -7.88 -12.56 24.31
CA ILE A 692 -7.24 -11.40 23.69
C ILE A 692 -8.30 -10.47 23.09
N ASN A 693 -9.28 -11.00 22.35
CA ASN A 693 -10.34 -10.20 21.75
C ASN A 693 -11.29 -9.55 22.79
N THR A 694 -11.40 -10.06 24.02
CA THR A 694 -12.13 -9.35 25.09
C THR A 694 -11.44 -8.06 25.57
N TYR A 695 -10.23 -7.72 25.10
CA TYR A 695 -9.64 -6.38 25.23
C TYR A 695 -9.86 -5.47 24.00
N GLY A 696 -10.21 -6.03 22.84
CA GLY A 696 -10.18 -5.32 21.56
C GLY A 696 -8.84 -4.60 21.33
N LYS A 697 -8.87 -3.47 20.63
CA LYS A 697 -7.67 -2.65 20.34
C LYS A 697 -6.98 -2.06 21.56
N SER A 698 -7.54 -2.14 22.78
CA SER A 698 -6.76 -1.82 23.99
C SER A 698 -5.56 -2.76 24.19
N ALA A 699 -5.63 -4.02 23.73
CA ALA A 699 -4.53 -4.98 23.80
C ALA A 699 -3.24 -4.46 23.11
N LEU A 700 -3.38 -3.61 22.08
CA LEU A 700 -2.27 -3.01 21.33
C LEU A 700 -1.41 -2.07 22.18
N ILE A 701 -1.88 -1.63 23.36
CA ILE A 701 -1.04 -0.93 24.35
C ILE A 701 0.15 -1.83 24.74
N ILE A 702 -0.12 -3.12 25.03
CA ILE A 702 0.88 -4.12 25.43
C ILE A 702 1.60 -4.66 24.17
N PHE A 703 0.84 -5.29 23.27
CA PHE A 703 1.40 -6.20 22.26
C PHE A 703 1.81 -5.52 20.95
N SER A 704 1.50 -4.24 20.73
CA SER A 704 1.89 -3.58 19.48
C SER A 704 3.35 -3.17 19.45
N ASN A 705 3.97 -3.43 18.29
CA ASN A 705 5.30 -2.92 17.95
C ASN A 705 5.28 -1.42 17.57
N LYS A 706 4.10 -0.83 17.36
CA LYS A 706 3.90 0.57 16.96
C LYS A 706 3.46 1.48 18.12
N SER A 707 3.16 0.93 19.31
CA SER A 707 2.64 1.72 20.43
C SER A 707 3.75 2.42 21.22
N ALA A 708 3.70 3.76 21.24
CA ALA A 708 4.70 4.64 21.86
C ALA A 708 4.61 4.73 23.41
N TYR A 709 3.99 3.73 24.06
CA TYR A 709 3.89 3.69 25.53
C TYR A 709 5.23 3.25 26.16
N PRO A 710 5.64 3.88 27.29
CA PRO A 710 6.80 3.44 28.07
C PRO A 710 6.68 2.00 28.59
N ALA A 711 7.81 1.37 28.88
CA ALA A 711 7.88 -0.02 29.34
C ALA A 711 7.07 -0.25 30.62
N GLU A 712 7.11 0.71 31.55
CA GLU A 712 6.44 0.69 32.85
C GLU A 712 4.91 0.77 32.70
N VAL A 713 4.42 1.48 31.68
CA VAL A 713 2.99 1.54 31.33
C VAL A 713 2.53 0.20 30.74
N LYS A 714 3.33 -0.41 29.87
CA LYS A 714 3.04 -1.73 29.31
C LYS A 714 3.04 -2.81 30.39
N GLU A 715 4.01 -2.78 31.30
CA GLU A 715 4.09 -3.68 32.45
C GLU A 715 2.88 -3.51 33.40
N ALA A 716 2.51 -2.27 33.74
CA ALA A 716 1.34 -1.98 34.57
C ALA A 716 0.03 -2.51 33.96
N PHE A 717 -0.19 -2.27 32.66
CA PHE A 717 -1.38 -2.77 31.97
C PHE A 717 -1.33 -4.29 31.77
N TYR A 718 -0.14 -4.89 31.58
CA TYR A 718 0.04 -6.33 31.47
C TYR A 718 -0.21 -7.08 32.80
N LYS A 719 0.21 -6.53 33.95
CA LYS A 719 -0.14 -7.10 35.26
C LYS A 719 -1.64 -7.26 35.41
N LYS A 720 -2.40 -6.25 34.99
CA LYS A 720 -3.87 -6.28 34.98
C LYS A 720 -4.44 -7.25 33.92
N PHE A 721 -3.82 -7.33 32.74
CA PHE A 721 -4.15 -8.34 31.73
C PHE A 721 -4.05 -9.75 32.32
N LYS A 722 -2.94 -10.10 32.98
CA LYS A 722 -2.76 -11.40 33.62
C LYS A 722 -3.67 -11.61 34.84
N GLN A 723 -3.95 -10.60 35.64
CA GLN A 723 -4.92 -10.69 36.76
C GLN A 723 -6.34 -11.04 36.28
N ASN A 724 -6.80 -10.38 35.22
CA ASN A 724 -8.13 -10.60 34.62
C ASN A 724 -8.20 -11.87 33.74
N MET A 725 -7.14 -12.68 33.63
CA MET A 725 -7.10 -13.87 32.77
C MET A 725 -7.91 -15.03 33.39
N PRO A 726 -8.67 -15.82 32.60
CA PRO A 726 -9.32 -17.05 33.06
C PRO A 726 -8.34 -18.02 33.74
N GLU A 727 -8.80 -18.70 34.79
CA GLU A 727 -7.95 -19.66 35.53
C GLU A 727 -7.49 -20.85 34.67
N ILE A 728 -8.26 -21.25 33.65
CA ILE A 728 -7.82 -22.27 32.70
C ILE A 728 -6.58 -21.81 31.92
N LEU A 729 -6.54 -20.56 31.46
CA LEU A 729 -5.40 -20.01 30.74
C LEU A 729 -4.21 -19.72 31.68
N LYS A 730 -4.47 -19.14 32.87
CA LYS A 730 -3.41 -18.81 33.86
C LYS A 730 -2.50 -19.97 34.24
N ASN A 731 -3.03 -21.20 34.23
CA ASN A 731 -2.29 -22.40 34.64
C ASN A 731 -1.61 -23.13 33.47
N ASN A 732 -2.01 -22.86 32.22
CA ASN A 732 -1.59 -23.62 31.03
C ASN A 732 -0.91 -22.78 29.94
N VAL A 733 -0.99 -21.44 30.04
CA VAL A 733 -0.43 -20.50 29.06
C VAL A 733 0.62 -19.61 29.74
N ILE A 734 1.81 -19.59 29.15
CA ILE A 734 2.97 -18.79 29.53
C ILE A 734 3.15 -17.70 28.47
N CYS A 735 3.41 -16.47 28.91
CA CYS A 735 3.67 -15.34 28.03
C CYS A 735 5.15 -14.93 28.09
N ASP A 736 5.74 -14.49 26.98
CA ASP A 736 7.10 -13.90 26.95
C ASP A 736 7.26 -12.79 28.01
N TYR A 737 6.18 -12.01 28.25
CA TYR A 737 6.14 -10.91 29.22
C TYR A 737 6.06 -11.33 30.70
N ASP A 738 5.92 -12.62 31.01
CA ASP A 738 6.06 -13.13 32.38
C ASP A 738 7.51 -13.16 32.88
N GLN A 739 8.49 -13.03 31.97
CA GLN A 739 9.89 -13.02 32.34
C GLN A 739 10.29 -11.72 33.04
N ARG A 740 11.20 -11.84 34.01
CA ARG A 740 11.76 -10.70 34.72
C ARG A 740 12.42 -9.73 33.73
N ASN A 741 12.05 -8.45 33.84
CA ASN A 741 12.50 -7.35 32.97
C ASN A 741 12.12 -7.50 31.48
N ALA A 742 11.11 -8.30 31.11
CA ALA A 742 10.72 -8.52 29.71
C ALA A 742 10.38 -7.21 28.96
N PHE A 743 9.69 -6.25 29.59
CA PHE A 743 9.39 -4.95 28.97
C PHE A 743 10.64 -4.05 28.81
N GLU A 744 11.66 -4.21 29.67
CA GLU A 744 12.96 -3.55 29.50
C GLU A 744 13.76 -4.18 28.35
N LYS A 745 13.79 -5.53 28.24
CA LYS A 745 14.35 -6.22 27.07
C LYS A 745 13.68 -5.73 25.79
N GLU A 746 12.36 -5.74 25.74
CA GLU A 746 11.57 -5.39 24.55
C GLU A 746 11.81 -3.93 24.09
N ALA A 747 12.08 -3.02 25.04
CA ALA A 747 12.47 -1.64 24.77
C ALA A 747 13.88 -1.49 24.15
N ILE A 748 14.75 -2.49 24.28
CA ILE A 748 16.08 -2.57 23.64
C ILE A 748 16.00 -3.35 22.31
N VAL A 749 15.30 -4.49 22.32
CA VAL A 749 15.08 -5.36 21.15
C VAL A 749 14.49 -4.57 19.98
N LYS A 750 13.46 -3.74 20.21
CA LYS A 750 12.78 -2.99 19.13
C LYS A 750 13.69 -2.01 18.40
N PRO A 751 14.41 -1.08 19.07
CA PRO A 751 15.42 -0.24 18.42
C PRO A 751 16.55 -1.02 17.74
N ALA A 752 17.05 -2.09 18.38
CA ALA A 752 18.17 -2.85 17.86
C ALA A 752 17.80 -3.61 16.57
N LEU A 753 16.67 -4.32 16.54
CA LEU A 753 16.15 -5.00 15.35
C LEU A 753 15.82 -4.03 14.22
N TYR A 754 15.28 -2.84 14.51
CA TYR A 754 15.05 -1.81 13.49
C TYR A 754 16.36 -1.37 12.82
N ARG A 755 17.43 -1.15 13.60
CA ARG A 755 18.75 -0.82 13.03
C ARG A 755 19.36 -2.00 12.27
N PHE A 756 19.17 -3.22 12.75
CA PHE A 756 19.62 -4.43 12.06
C PHE A 756 18.91 -4.61 10.71
N GLU A 757 17.60 -4.34 10.61
CA GLU A 757 16.87 -4.30 9.33
C GLU A 757 17.53 -3.35 8.32
N LYS A 758 17.97 -2.15 8.76
CA LYS A 758 18.66 -1.18 7.89
C LYS A 758 20.09 -1.55 7.53
N LYS A 759 20.69 -2.53 8.20
CA LYS A 759 21.95 -3.14 7.79
C LYS A 759 21.72 -4.20 6.71
N ILE A 760 20.79 -5.14 6.94
CA ILE A 760 20.47 -6.23 6.00
C ILE A 760 19.52 -5.79 4.88
N ASP A 761 19.65 -4.55 4.40
CA ASP A 761 18.69 -3.91 3.50
C ASP A 761 18.69 -4.45 2.05
N PHE A 762 19.78 -5.08 1.61
CA PHE A 762 19.85 -5.80 0.34
C PHE A 762 19.22 -7.21 0.39
N ILE A 763 18.80 -7.69 1.56
CA ILE A 763 18.12 -8.98 1.71
C ILE A 763 16.61 -8.81 1.42
N PRO A 764 16.00 -9.68 0.57
CA PRO A 764 14.59 -9.63 0.21
C PRO A 764 13.65 -9.48 1.42
N ALA A 765 12.68 -8.57 1.31
CA ALA A 765 11.80 -8.21 2.43
C ALA A 765 10.99 -9.40 2.97
N ALA A 766 10.63 -10.36 2.12
CA ALA A 766 9.93 -11.59 2.50
C ALA A 766 10.75 -12.43 3.51
N TYR A 767 12.01 -12.76 3.18
CA TYR A 767 12.91 -13.44 4.12
C TYR A 767 13.23 -12.57 5.34
N ARG A 768 13.58 -11.30 5.11
CA ARG A 768 14.01 -10.37 6.15
C ARG A 768 12.98 -10.24 7.27
N ASN A 769 11.70 -10.12 6.93
CA ASN A 769 10.62 -10.02 7.91
C ASN A 769 10.46 -11.31 8.74
N ALA A 770 10.63 -12.48 8.12
CA ALA A 770 10.54 -13.77 8.80
C ALA A 770 11.73 -13.99 9.76
N TYR A 771 12.96 -13.76 9.29
CA TYR A 771 14.18 -13.85 10.10
C TYR A 771 14.18 -12.86 11.29
N LEU A 772 13.64 -11.65 11.10
CA LEU A 772 13.49 -10.67 12.19
C LEU A 772 12.42 -11.06 13.22
N LYS A 773 11.33 -11.74 12.83
CA LYS A 773 10.34 -12.31 13.77
C LYS A 773 10.99 -13.40 14.63
N GLU A 774 11.72 -14.33 14.01
CA GLU A 774 12.45 -15.40 14.70
C GLU A 774 13.51 -14.83 15.66
N MET A 775 14.24 -13.80 15.23
CA MET A 775 15.24 -13.11 16.06
C MET A 775 14.59 -12.41 17.27
N ALA A 776 13.43 -11.76 17.10
CA ALA A 776 12.70 -11.12 18.20
C ALA A 776 12.28 -12.12 19.29
N HIS A 777 11.73 -13.27 18.90
CA HIS A 777 11.32 -14.32 19.84
C HIS A 777 12.53 -14.85 20.64
N ASN A 778 13.62 -15.21 19.95
CA ASN A 778 14.85 -15.69 20.61
C ASN A 778 15.47 -14.62 21.55
N PHE A 779 15.43 -13.34 21.17
CA PHE A 779 15.93 -12.24 21.99
C PHE A 779 15.08 -11.95 23.25
N ARG A 780 13.77 -12.18 23.21
CA ARG A 780 12.93 -12.14 24.42
C ARG A 780 13.31 -13.28 25.34
N ASN A 781 13.35 -14.50 24.81
CA ASN A 781 13.32 -15.72 25.61
C ASN A 781 14.69 -16.23 26.06
N GLN A 782 15.78 -15.82 25.41
CA GLN A 782 17.12 -16.34 25.71
C GLN A 782 18.18 -15.26 26.00
N ALA A 783 18.13 -14.11 25.32
CA ALA A 783 19.17 -13.09 25.47
C ALA A 783 19.08 -12.34 26.83
N SER A 784 20.23 -12.00 27.40
CA SER A 784 20.35 -11.06 28.52
C SER A 784 20.41 -9.61 28.02
N ILE A 785 20.23 -8.66 28.94
CA ILE A 785 20.34 -7.23 28.64
C ILE A 785 21.78 -6.83 28.24
N SER A 786 22.80 -7.64 28.53
CA SER A 786 24.16 -7.43 27.97
C SER A 786 24.20 -7.85 26.51
N ASP A 787 23.78 -9.09 26.21
CA ASP A 787 23.85 -9.65 24.85
C ASP A 787 23.08 -8.80 23.83
N LEU A 788 21.95 -8.19 24.26
CA LEU A 788 21.17 -7.24 23.45
C LEU A 788 21.92 -5.94 23.16
N LYS A 789 22.71 -5.43 24.11
CA LYS A 789 23.55 -4.22 23.92
C LYS A 789 24.79 -4.53 23.09
N ASP A 790 25.38 -5.70 23.28
CA ASP A 790 26.50 -6.19 22.47
C ASP A 790 26.05 -6.46 21.03
N PHE A 791 24.85 -6.99 20.81
CA PHE A 791 24.19 -7.05 19.50
C PHE A 791 23.96 -5.66 18.89
N GLU A 792 23.40 -4.70 19.65
CA GLU A 792 23.17 -3.33 19.18
C GLU A 792 24.49 -2.63 18.77
N ALA A 793 25.58 -2.89 19.50
CA ALA A 793 26.89 -2.29 19.27
C ALA A 793 27.70 -2.96 18.14
N LEU A 794 27.67 -4.28 18.03
CA LEU A 794 28.53 -5.06 17.13
C LEU A 794 27.84 -5.51 15.83
N CYS A 795 26.53 -5.75 15.89
CA CYS A 795 25.78 -6.37 14.79
C CYS A 795 24.93 -5.38 14.01
N CYS A 796 24.35 -4.37 14.66
CA CYS A 796 23.47 -3.38 14.02
C CYS A 796 24.19 -2.27 13.23
N THR A 797 25.53 -2.18 13.29
CA THR A 797 26.30 -1.15 12.57
C THR A 797 26.59 -1.56 11.13
N LYS A 798 26.08 -0.82 10.14
CA LYS A 798 26.38 -1.06 8.72
C LYS A 798 27.86 -0.80 8.40
N ARG A 799 28.47 -1.69 7.62
CA ARG A 799 29.89 -1.63 7.24
C ARG A 799 30.16 -0.40 6.34
N LYS A 800 31.28 0.30 6.56
CA LYS A 800 31.66 1.51 5.78
C LYS A 800 32.58 1.20 4.61
N ASP A 801 33.44 0.21 4.81
CA ASP A 801 34.46 -0.26 3.86
C ASP A 801 34.81 -1.72 4.16
N ALA A 802 35.51 -2.37 3.23
CA ALA A 802 35.87 -3.79 3.32
C ALA A 802 36.71 -4.17 4.55
N ALA A 803 37.47 -3.23 5.15
CA ALA A 803 38.31 -3.47 6.32
C ALA A 803 37.58 -3.22 7.67
N SER A 804 36.52 -2.40 7.67
CA SER A 804 35.75 -2.08 8.87
C SER A 804 35.04 -3.32 9.46
N GLY A 805 35.52 -3.81 10.61
CA GLY A 805 35.16 -5.11 11.21
C GLY A 805 33.78 -5.22 11.86
N SER A 806 32.71 -4.91 11.12
CA SER A 806 31.34 -5.19 11.53
C SER A 806 31.09 -6.70 11.64
N LYS A 807 30.27 -7.15 12.60
CA LYS A 807 29.84 -8.55 12.72
C LYS A 807 28.40 -8.72 12.25
N ILE A 808 28.02 -9.91 11.82
CA ILE A 808 26.61 -10.30 11.71
C ILE A 808 26.22 -11.14 12.95
N ALA A 809 24.95 -11.07 13.35
CA ALA A 809 24.43 -11.88 14.43
C ALA A 809 24.12 -13.30 13.94
N ILE A 810 24.47 -14.30 14.74
CA ILE A 810 24.21 -15.71 14.46
C ILE A 810 22.92 -16.11 15.20
N ILE A 811 21.94 -16.64 14.47
CA ILE A 811 20.84 -17.39 15.07
C ILE A 811 21.21 -18.88 14.99
N ALA A 812 21.12 -19.60 16.11
CA ALA A 812 21.37 -21.04 16.12
C ALA A 812 20.28 -21.77 15.31
N LYS A 813 20.65 -22.43 14.21
CA LYS A 813 19.70 -23.04 13.24
C LYS A 813 18.81 -24.12 13.87
N SER A 814 19.27 -24.73 14.96
CA SER A 814 18.50 -25.68 15.78
C SER A 814 17.30 -25.06 16.49
N GLN A 815 17.30 -23.74 16.71
CA GLN A 815 16.26 -22.98 17.40
C GLN A 815 15.22 -22.37 16.45
N MET A 816 15.41 -22.52 15.14
CA MET A 816 14.48 -21.98 14.14
C MET A 816 13.25 -22.88 13.96
N THR A 817 12.06 -22.26 13.87
CA THR A 817 10.84 -22.92 13.37
C THR A 817 11.07 -23.57 11.99
N THR A 818 10.47 -24.74 11.73
CA THR A 818 10.71 -25.52 10.50
C THR A 818 10.44 -24.73 9.21
N GLU A 819 9.43 -23.85 9.22
CA GLU A 819 9.14 -22.96 8.09
C GLU A 819 10.29 -21.96 7.84
N ASN A 820 10.86 -21.38 8.91
CA ASN A 820 12.00 -20.46 8.80
C ASN A 820 13.33 -21.19 8.54
N LYS A 821 13.46 -22.49 8.84
CA LYS A 821 14.55 -23.33 8.32
C LYS A 821 14.51 -23.43 6.80
N LEU A 822 13.35 -23.81 6.25
CA LEU A 822 13.15 -23.93 4.79
C LEU A 822 13.36 -22.59 4.07
N LYS A 823 12.79 -21.49 4.60
CA LYS A 823 13.03 -20.13 4.07
C LYS A 823 14.50 -19.73 4.17
N SER A 824 15.24 -20.18 5.20
CA SER A 824 16.67 -19.88 5.32
C SER A 824 17.50 -20.65 4.29
N LEU A 825 17.20 -21.92 4.03
CA LEU A 825 17.87 -22.69 2.97
C LEU A 825 17.67 -22.06 1.58
N ALA A 826 16.45 -21.61 1.25
CA ALA A 826 16.20 -20.88 -0.01
C ALA A 826 17.00 -19.56 -0.12
N MET A 827 17.17 -18.83 0.99
CA MET A 827 17.95 -17.60 1.02
C MET A 827 19.46 -17.88 0.95
N GLU A 828 19.94 -18.91 1.65
CA GLU A 828 21.34 -19.35 1.64
C GLU A 828 21.75 -19.89 0.26
N GLN A 829 20.84 -20.54 -0.47
CA GLN A 829 21.09 -20.94 -1.85
C GLN A 829 21.24 -19.72 -2.76
N ALA A 830 20.24 -18.83 -2.78
CA ALA A 830 20.28 -17.59 -3.58
C ALA A 830 21.52 -16.72 -3.28
N LEU A 831 21.97 -16.66 -2.02
CA LEU A 831 23.21 -15.98 -1.64
C LEU A 831 24.47 -16.74 -2.09
N ALA A 832 24.47 -18.08 -2.01
CA ALA A 832 25.57 -18.92 -2.48
C ALA A 832 25.75 -18.83 -3.99
N ASP A 833 24.69 -18.80 -4.80
CA ASP A 833 24.77 -18.64 -6.25
C ASP A 833 25.37 -17.29 -6.65
N VAL A 834 24.93 -16.20 -6.00
CA VAL A 834 25.48 -14.85 -6.25
C VAL A 834 26.94 -14.74 -5.79
N LEU A 835 27.35 -15.50 -4.77
CA LEU A 835 28.75 -15.57 -4.35
C LEU A 835 29.59 -16.52 -5.23
N TYR A 836 28.99 -17.59 -5.76
CA TYR A 836 29.61 -18.52 -6.72
C TYR A 836 29.89 -17.80 -8.04
N ASP A 837 28.89 -17.11 -8.60
CA ASP A 837 29.05 -16.26 -9.78
C ASP A 837 30.19 -15.24 -9.60
N ALA A 838 30.30 -14.64 -8.40
CA ALA A 838 31.33 -13.66 -8.10
C ALA A 838 32.74 -14.25 -7.87
N THR A 839 32.90 -15.54 -7.52
CA THR A 839 34.17 -16.13 -7.05
C THR A 839 34.66 -17.37 -7.82
N GLY A 840 33.77 -18.16 -8.41
CA GLY A 840 34.06 -19.44 -9.04
C GLY A 840 34.39 -20.59 -8.06
N ASN A 841 34.20 -20.43 -6.75
CA ASN A 841 34.54 -21.46 -5.76
C ASN A 841 33.27 -22.15 -5.21
N ALA A 842 33.11 -23.45 -5.47
CA ALA A 842 31.96 -24.24 -5.00
C ALA A 842 31.94 -24.49 -3.47
N GLU A 843 32.98 -24.13 -2.72
CA GLU A 843 32.96 -24.11 -1.25
C GLU A 843 31.90 -23.15 -0.67
N VAL A 844 31.46 -22.14 -1.44
CA VAL A 844 30.45 -21.16 -0.98
C VAL A 844 29.11 -21.81 -0.60
N TYR A 845 28.76 -22.96 -1.20
CA TYR A 845 27.52 -23.68 -0.91
C TYR A 845 27.50 -24.33 0.48
N ALA A 846 28.67 -24.46 1.14
CA ALA A 846 28.77 -24.94 2.52
C ALA A 846 28.57 -23.84 3.57
N LEU A 847 28.56 -22.56 3.15
CA LEU A 847 28.45 -21.41 4.04
C LEU A 847 27.00 -21.15 4.49
N GLN A 848 26.83 -20.76 5.75
CA GLN A 848 25.55 -20.33 6.31
C GLN A 848 25.21 -18.88 5.91
N PHE A 849 23.95 -18.47 6.13
CA PHE A 849 23.42 -17.12 5.85
C PHE A 849 24.33 -16.00 6.34
N GLU A 850 24.83 -16.13 7.57
CA GLU A 850 25.71 -15.16 8.22
C GLU A 850 27.05 -15.04 7.48
N GLU A 851 27.65 -16.16 7.10
CA GLU A 851 28.94 -16.24 6.41
C GLU A 851 28.82 -15.77 4.95
N LEU A 852 27.71 -16.09 4.28
CA LEU A 852 27.35 -15.64 2.93
C LEU A 852 27.08 -14.13 2.89
N TYR A 853 26.23 -13.63 3.80
CA TYR A 853 25.93 -12.21 3.91
C TYR A 853 27.20 -11.39 4.13
N ASP A 854 28.07 -11.82 5.04
CA ASP A 854 29.27 -11.04 5.39
C ASP A 854 30.32 -11.03 4.26
N ASN A 855 30.39 -12.09 3.45
CA ASN A 855 31.15 -12.06 2.19
C ASN A 855 30.55 -11.09 1.18
N LEU A 856 29.23 -11.13 0.97
CA LEU A 856 28.56 -10.28 0.00
C LEU A 856 28.56 -8.79 0.40
N GLU A 857 28.39 -8.46 1.69
CA GLU A 857 28.56 -7.08 2.20
C GLU A 857 29.98 -6.57 1.87
N VAL A 858 31.02 -7.34 2.22
CA VAL A 858 32.43 -6.97 1.96
C VAL A 858 32.73 -6.84 0.46
N PHE A 859 32.42 -7.86 -0.36
CA PHE A 859 32.71 -7.82 -1.79
C PHE A 859 31.86 -6.78 -2.54
N SER A 860 30.68 -6.39 -2.04
CA SER A 860 29.91 -5.27 -2.61
C SER A 860 30.57 -3.89 -2.40
N LEU A 861 31.39 -3.75 -1.35
CA LEU A 861 32.13 -2.53 -1.01
C LEU A 861 33.53 -2.45 -1.65
N VAL A 862 34.03 -3.56 -2.22
CA VAL A 862 35.30 -3.61 -2.95
C VAL A 862 35.23 -2.76 -4.22
N LYS A 863 36.25 -1.90 -4.42
CA LYS A 863 36.34 -0.95 -5.55
C LYS A 863 37.22 -1.42 -6.73
N LYS A 864 37.95 -2.52 -6.57
CA LYS A 864 38.85 -3.09 -7.60
C LYS A 864 38.76 -4.61 -7.57
N PHE A 865 38.64 -5.23 -8.73
CA PHE A 865 38.58 -6.68 -8.89
C PHE A 865 39.75 -7.17 -9.77
N PRO A 866 40.31 -8.38 -9.54
CA PRO A 866 39.98 -9.30 -8.46
C PRO A 866 40.24 -8.71 -7.05
N SER A 867 39.46 -9.15 -6.08
CA SER A 867 39.60 -8.70 -4.69
C SER A 867 40.91 -9.20 -4.07
N GLN A 868 41.24 -8.67 -2.89
CA GLN A 868 42.12 -9.40 -1.97
C GLN A 868 41.46 -10.73 -1.58
N GLU A 869 42.29 -11.74 -1.30
CA GLU A 869 41.84 -13.02 -0.78
C GLU A 869 41.33 -12.86 0.66
N ARG A 870 40.24 -13.56 0.97
CA ARG A 870 39.57 -13.52 2.26
C ARG A 870 39.42 -14.92 2.81
N THR A 871 40.25 -15.26 3.78
CA THR A 871 40.14 -16.51 4.55
C THR A 871 39.06 -16.37 5.64
N ILE A 872 38.18 -17.36 5.74
CA ILE A 872 37.12 -17.45 6.75
C ILE A 872 37.10 -18.88 7.30
N THR A 873 37.17 -18.98 8.63
CA THR A 873 36.85 -20.22 9.35
C THR A 873 35.35 -20.24 9.63
N SER A 874 34.64 -21.22 9.10
CA SER A 874 33.21 -21.41 9.32
C SER A 874 32.89 -21.87 10.74
N GLN A 875 31.60 -21.84 11.09
CA GLN A 875 31.09 -22.48 12.32
C GLN A 875 31.37 -23.99 12.40
N THR A 876 31.66 -24.65 11.27
CA THR A 876 32.10 -26.07 11.22
C THR A 876 33.61 -26.23 11.38
N ASN A 877 34.34 -25.18 11.77
CA ASN A 877 35.80 -25.09 11.86
C ASN A 877 36.55 -25.33 10.54
N HIS A 878 35.84 -25.39 9.41
CA HIS A 878 36.45 -25.52 8.09
C HIS A 878 36.94 -24.14 7.61
N THR A 879 38.19 -24.05 7.17
CA THR A 879 38.82 -22.77 6.80
C THR A 879 38.93 -22.67 5.28
N MET A 880 38.05 -21.87 4.69
CA MET A 880 37.94 -21.64 3.24
C MET A 880 38.55 -20.28 2.89
N THR A 881 38.97 -20.09 1.63
CA THR A 881 39.50 -18.79 1.17
C THR A 881 38.84 -18.37 -0.14
N PHE A 882 38.23 -17.19 -0.12
CA PHE A 882 37.44 -16.65 -1.22
C PHE A 882 38.11 -15.44 -1.86
N LYS A 883 37.91 -15.28 -3.18
CA LYS A 883 38.44 -14.17 -3.97
C LYS A 883 37.41 -13.80 -5.03
N ALA A 884 36.78 -12.64 -4.90
CA ALA A 884 35.81 -12.18 -5.88
C ALA A 884 36.56 -11.72 -7.15
N VAL A 885 36.26 -12.32 -8.29
CA VAL A 885 36.83 -11.95 -9.60
C VAL A 885 36.00 -10.86 -10.29
N LYS A 886 34.73 -10.70 -9.90
CA LYS A 886 33.84 -9.60 -10.31
C LYS A 886 32.98 -9.14 -9.13
N LYS A 887 32.27 -8.03 -9.30
CA LYS A 887 31.33 -7.53 -8.29
C LYS A 887 30.09 -8.43 -8.22
N PRO A 888 29.64 -8.88 -7.03
CA PRO A 888 28.40 -9.64 -6.91
C PRO A 888 27.17 -8.83 -7.34
N ASP A 889 26.25 -9.44 -8.10
CA ASP A 889 24.96 -8.80 -8.40
C ASP A 889 23.92 -9.09 -7.31
N LEU A 890 23.76 -8.15 -6.39
CA LEU A 890 22.77 -8.24 -5.32
C LEU A 890 21.32 -8.07 -5.81
N ARG A 891 21.08 -7.76 -7.10
CA ARG A 891 19.73 -7.55 -7.66
C ARG A 891 19.00 -8.86 -7.94
N SER A 892 19.73 -9.92 -8.32
CA SER A 892 19.17 -11.24 -8.59
C SER A 892 18.65 -11.96 -7.34
N LEU A 893 19.12 -11.59 -6.14
CA LEU A 893 18.76 -12.22 -4.87
C LEU A 893 17.24 -12.33 -4.64
N SER A 894 16.46 -11.29 -5.01
CA SER A 894 15.00 -11.33 -4.84
C SER A 894 14.27 -12.12 -5.92
N LYS A 895 14.94 -12.48 -7.02
CA LYS A 895 14.43 -13.42 -8.03
C LYS A 895 14.70 -14.84 -7.54
N LEU A 896 15.98 -15.16 -7.35
CA LEU A 896 16.46 -16.49 -6.93
C LEU A 896 15.78 -16.97 -5.63
N TYR A 897 15.68 -16.11 -4.61
CA TYR A 897 14.99 -16.46 -3.36
C TYR A 897 13.53 -16.85 -3.57
N ASN A 898 12.81 -16.14 -4.45
CA ASN A 898 11.40 -16.42 -4.72
C ASN A 898 11.22 -17.68 -5.58
N GLU A 899 12.17 -17.99 -6.46
CA GLU A 899 12.19 -19.22 -7.28
C GLU A 899 12.36 -20.44 -6.36
N TYR A 900 13.46 -20.49 -5.59
CA TYR A 900 13.69 -21.56 -4.61
C TYR A 900 12.57 -21.69 -3.56
N LEU A 901 12.05 -20.58 -3.05
CA LEU A 901 10.94 -20.62 -2.09
C LEU A 901 9.66 -21.19 -2.73
N SER A 902 9.36 -20.85 -3.99
CA SER A 902 8.16 -21.37 -4.67
C SER A 902 8.23 -22.88 -4.87
N GLU A 903 9.39 -23.41 -5.28
CA GLU A 903 9.57 -24.85 -5.49
C GLU A 903 9.51 -25.63 -4.17
N ILE A 904 10.15 -25.13 -3.09
CA ILE A 904 10.02 -25.74 -1.74
C ILE A 904 8.57 -25.69 -1.24
N VAL A 905 7.85 -24.59 -1.48
CA VAL A 905 6.43 -24.46 -1.11
C VAL A 905 5.56 -25.40 -1.96
N GLN A 906 5.89 -25.66 -3.22
CA GLN A 906 5.21 -26.65 -4.05
C GLN A 906 5.43 -28.07 -3.50
N TRP A 907 6.68 -28.50 -3.32
CA TRP A 907 7.06 -29.79 -2.73
C TRP A 907 6.39 -30.05 -1.36
N VAL A 908 6.39 -29.04 -0.46
CA VAL A 908 5.70 -29.14 0.83
C VAL A 908 4.19 -29.36 0.70
N ASN A 909 3.54 -28.79 -0.32
CA ASN A 909 2.10 -28.89 -0.52
C ASN A 909 1.65 -30.10 -1.35
N GLU A 910 2.43 -30.48 -2.36
CA GLU A 910 2.08 -31.53 -3.31
C GLU A 910 2.60 -32.90 -2.88
N GLU A 911 3.74 -32.96 -2.19
CA GLU A 911 4.38 -34.23 -1.82
C GLU A 911 4.34 -34.43 -0.30
N VAL A 912 5.05 -33.60 0.48
CA VAL A 912 5.20 -33.81 1.94
C VAL A 912 3.87 -33.90 2.69
N LYS A 913 2.89 -33.05 2.35
CA LYS A 913 1.54 -33.08 2.94
C LYS A 913 0.65 -34.23 2.46
N GLN A 914 0.98 -34.88 1.34
CA GLN A 914 0.20 -36.00 0.79
C GLN A 914 0.78 -37.36 1.19
N THR A 915 2.10 -37.49 1.26
CA THR A 915 2.82 -38.70 1.70
C THR A 915 2.94 -38.79 3.23
N GLY A 916 2.98 -37.65 3.92
CA GLY A 916 3.32 -37.57 5.35
C GLY A 916 4.82 -37.67 5.63
N THR A 917 5.66 -37.72 4.61
CA THR A 917 7.12 -37.88 4.71
C THR A 917 7.84 -36.89 3.80
N ALA A 918 8.81 -36.15 4.34
CA ALA A 918 9.74 -35.33 3.57
C ALA A 918 11.06 -36.07 3.42
N ASP A 919 11.50 -36.33 2.18
CA ASP A 919 12.87 -36.79 1.95
C ASP A 919 13.83 -35.59 1.91
N PRO A 920 14.92 -35.59 2.71
CA PRO A 920 15.98 -34.59 2.57
C PRO A 920 16.64 -34.56 1.19
N GLU A 921 16.59 -35.64 0.40
CA GLU A 921 17.19 -35.69 -0.94
C GLU A 921 16.40 -34.84 -1.96
N ASP A 922 15.06 -34.88 -1.95
CA ASP A 922 14.22 -34.02 -2.81
C ASP A 922 14.53 -32.54 -2.60
N LEU A 923 14.66 -32.14 -1.33
CA LEU A 923 14.99 -30.77 -0.93
C LEU A 923 16.39 -30.35 -1.39
N LEU A 924 17.33 -31.29 -1.57
CA LEU A 924 18.64 -30.99 -2.16
C LEU A 924 18.50 -30.73 -3.66
N TYR A 925 17.74 -31.54 -4.39
CA TYR A 925 17.53 -31.37 -5.83
C TYR A 925 16.78 -30.08 -6.18
N ILE A 926 15.88 -29.61 -5.31
CA ILE A 926 15.25 -28.29 -5.44
C ILE A 926 16.28 -27.15 -5.26
N LEU A 927 17.26 -27.30 -4.37
CA LEU A 927 18.29 -26.29 -4.15
C LEU A 927 19.38 -26.33 -5.26
N ASN A 928 19.78 -27.53 -5.69
CA ASN A 928 20.75 -27.77 -6.76
C ASN A 928 20.12 -28.66 -7.88
N PRO A 929 19.45 -28.09 -8.89
CA PRO A 929 18.84 -28.85 -9.98
C PRO A 929 19.82 -29.27 -11.10
N ASP A 930 21.15 -29.18 -10.88
CA ASP A 930 22.19 -29.53 -11.87
C ASP A 930 23.04 -30.72 -11.38
N GLU A 931 22.66 -31.92 -11.82
CA GLU A 931 23.29 -33.22 -11.50
C GLU A 931 24.79 -33.33 -11.90
N GLN A 932 25.38 -32.30 -12.54
CA GLN A 932 26.73 -32.33 -13.09
C GLN A 932 27.82 -31.72 -12.18
N GLU A 933 27.46 -31.07 -11.06
CA GLU A 933 28.41 -30.45 -10.12
C GLU A 933 28.41 -31.08 -8.70
N PRO A 934 28.89 -32.34 -8.52
CA PRO A 934 28.82 -33.07 -7.24
C PRO A 934 29.38 -32.35 -6.01
N LEU A 935 30.28 -31.38 -6.19
CA LEU A 935 30.87 -30.62 -5.08
C LEU A 935 29.89 -29.57 -4.52
N LYS A 936 28.98 -29.04 -5.35
CA LYS A 936 27.87 -28.21 -4.87
C LYS A 936 26.96 -29.05 -3.99
N ASP A 937 26.59 -30.25 -4.43
CA ASP A 937 25.63 -31.13 -3.73
C ASP A 937 26.14 -31.57 -2.36
N ILE A 938 27.40 -32.01 -2.30
CA ILE A 938 28.06 -32.36 -1.04
C ILE A 938 28.07 -31.16 -0.07
N ASN A 939 28.35 -29.95 -0.57
CA ASN A 939 28.42 -28.74 0.25
C ASN A 939 27.02 -28.25 0.70
N THR A 940 26.02 -28.27 -0.19
CA THR A 940 24.62 -27.95 0.14
C THR A 940 24.04 -28.96 1.12
N ALA A 941 24.27 -30.27 0.94
CA ALA A 941 23.86 -31.32 1.88
C ALA A 941 24.49 -31.14 3.27
N ARG A 942 25.78 -30.79 3.34
CA ARG A 942 26.46 -30.45 4.61
C ARG A 942 25.80 -29.26 5.29
N ARG A 943 25.44 -28.19 4.56
CA ARG A 943 24.70 -27.03 5.09
C ARG A 943 23.30 -27.42 5.58
N MET A 944 22.55 -28.22 4.82
CA MET A 944 21.24 -28.77 5.19
C MET A 944 21.26 -29.57 6.49
N SER A 945 22.33 -30.33 6.74
CA SER A 945 22.50 -31.12 7.97
C SER A 945 22.49 -30.26 9.26
N ILE A 946 22.94 -28.99 9.18
CA ILE A 946 22.97 -28.03 10.29
C ILE A 946 21.55 -27.61 10.71
N TYR A 947 20.62 -27.58 9.75
CA TYR A 947 19.19 -27.34 10.01
C TYR A 947 18.46 -28.60 10.52
N GLY A 948 19.08 -29.78 10.37
CA GLY A 948 18.55 -31.09 10.79
C GLY A 948 18.14 -32.00 9.62
N PHE A 949 18.19 -31.50 8.37
CA PHE A 949 17.90 -32.29 7.18
C PHE A 949 19.15 -33.12 6.80
N LYS A 950 19.22 -34.36 7.29
CA LYS A 950 20.37 -35.24 7.10
C LYS A 950 20.21 -36.15 5.89
N ILE A 951 21.08 -35.97 4.91
CA ILE A 951 21.30 -36.91 3.80
C ILE A 951 22.50 -37.78 4.20
N ASN A 952 22.33 -39.10 4.22
CA ASN A 952 23.40 -40.03 4.61
C ASN A 952 24.16 -40.60 3.39
N LYS A 953 23.56 -40.51 2.21
CA LYS A 953 24.07 -41.00 0.93
C LYS A 953 23.28 -40.31 -0.19
N LEU A 954 23.94 -40.00 -1.31
CA LEU A 954 23.28 -39.48 -2.52
C LEU A 954 22.98 -40.62 -3.49
N THR A 955 21.74 -40.70 -3.96
CA THR A 955 21.24 -41.72 -4.88
C THR A 955 21.92 -41.61 -6.24
N ILE A 956 22.21 -40.39 -6.71
CA ILE A 956 22.99 -40.15 -7.95
C ILE A 956 24.50 -40.42 -7.81
N TYR A 957 25.06 -40.45 -6.60
CA TYR A 957 26.48 -40.69 -6.34
C TYR A 957 26.72 -41.82 -5.32
N PRO A 958 26.32 -43.07 -5.64
CA PRO A 958 26.27 -44.16 -4.67
C PRO A 958 27.64 -44.60 -4.11
N ASP A 959 28.75 -44.15 -4.67
CA ASP A 959 30.11 -44.51 -4.26
C ASP A 959 30.88 -43.36 -3.56
N LYS A 960 30.19 -42.28 -3.17
CA LYS A 960 30.76 -41.16 -2.40
C LYS A 960 30.16 -41.06 -1.00
N GLU A 961 31.00 -40.97 0.01
CA GLU A 961 30.62 -40.56 1.36
C GLU A 961 30.54 -39.02 1.46
N LEU A 962 29.66 -38.51 2.33
CA LEU A 962 29.28 -37.09 2.46
C LEU A 962 30.08 -36.33 3.54
#